data_AF-E1U3R7-F1
#
_entry.id   AF-E1U3R7-F1
#
_cell.length_a   1.000
_cell.length_b   1.000
_cell.length_c   1.000
_cell.angle_alpha   90.00
_cell.angle_beta   90.00
_cell.angle_gamma   90.00
#
_symmetry.space_group_name_H-M   'P 1'
#
loop_
_entity.id
_entity.type
_entity.pdbx_description
1 polymer ?
#
loop_
_entity_poly.entity_id
_entity_poly.type
_entity_poly.pdbx_seq_one_letter_code
_entity_poly.pdbx_strand_id
1 'polypeptide(L)'
;MNSYSSLGGNREPVYTKNQKFSIPKQTILKLFRIAAEDATLASDFHQIWVLREFQLGDELAELAIAGQTENQNDFLFLVCQGRVRLLGFDPKLKREVSTQLLIAEQTFGVDHLFHNQPFPYRAVAASAGLVASIHVDDLKKWLKRLPNLQRYLQKITCERQTLIFFKTATELRSHTSHSLRQLLPYLEQASVSAGSTLVEATPPSKGRFWLRSGKILSATPENQPPQVGEGWGYPDTAIPGWVAKTDLLVYHLPQQYEELTGTIAPEIFLHKQQKKDTGTQGEGGHGGQGGQGGHGDKEEKGDKGDTTAVSSENTYAEMNLLPPRKQRWSVSKLWRRYPFIQQQSSSDCGAACLAMISLYWGKRFSLNKLRNLAQIDRMGASLSSLADAAETLGYDALPVRASLSKLELQPNPWIAHWQGIHYVVVWRVKGDRVLICDPAIGKRSLLRPEFEANWTGYALLLFPTKHLDAQQNEKVSLREFWHAFWHHRELLGQIVLASVLLTVFGLAAPLITQVVLDQVLPYKSSLTLNIFAFGFLFFGIWRIIVQAVRQYLLDYFSNRMDLTLLGGFISRTLRLPLQFFASRQPGDIITRIQENRKIQLFFTKQALSTTLDAVMVIVYLGLMAYYNLRLTLIVLLLILPIVIVTAATSPLLKDASRELNQKSAVQYSTMLEIVTGVTT
;
A
#
# COMPACT_ATOMS: atom_id res chain seq x y z
N MET A 1 -5.07 -30.91 46.28
CA MET A 1 -5.84 -32.10 46.70
C MET A 1 -7.27 -31.94 46.24
N ASN A 2 -7.60 -32.47 45.05
CA ASN A 2 -8.63 -33.50 44.86
C ASN A 2 -8.87 -33.66 43.36
N SER A 3 -8.85 -34.92 42.98
CA SER A 3 -8.73 -35.49 41.66
C SER A 3 -9.99 -36.34 41.38
N TYR A 4 -10.14 -36.77 40.11
CA TYR A 4 -11.04 -37.80 39.57
C TYR A 4 -12.45 -37.31 39.16
N SER A 5 -13.02 -37.67 37.99
CA SER A 5 -12.60 -38.60 36.94
C SER A 5 -13.51 -38.53 35.69
N SER A 6 -12.90 -38.75 34.53
CA SER A 6 -13.36 -39.50 33.34
C SER A 6 -14.85 -39.52 32.93
N LEU A 7 -15.12 -39.07 31.71
CA LEU A 7 -16.02 -39.75 30.76
C LEU A 7 -15.40 -39.64 29.36
N GLY A 8 -14.86 -40.76 28.87
CA GLY A 8 -14.35 -40.91 27.52
C GLY A 8 -15.49 -41.06 26.52
N GLY A 9 -15.42 -40.32 25.42
CA GLY A 9 -16.28 -40.46 24.26
C GLY A 9 -15.41 -40.36 23.01
N ASN A 10 -15.14 -41.51 22.41
CA ASN A 10 -14.44 -41.67 21.13
C ASN A 10 -15.14 -40.84 20.04
N ARG A 11 -14.45 -39.81 19.52
CA ARG A 11 -14.74 -39.23 18.20
C ARG A 11 -13.42 -39.12 17.47
N GLU A 12 -13.19 -40.06 16.57
CA GLU A 12 -12.14 -39.98 15.56
C GLU A 12 -12.28 -38.68 14.77
N PRO A 13 -11.23 -37.86 14.65
CA PRO A 13 -11.23 -36.78 13.69
C PRO A 13 -10.68 -37.33 12.38
N VAL A 14 -11.57 -37.54 11.40
CA VAL A 14 -11.17 -37.76 10.00
C VAL A 14 -10.60 -36.44 9.47
N TYR A 15 -9.28 -36.25 9.67
CA TYR A 15 -8.49 -35.25 8.96
C TYR A 15 -7.63 -35.95 7.92
N THR A 16 -7.83 -35.58 6.66
CA THR A 16 -7.04 -35.96 5.49
C THR A 16 -5.54 -35.84 5.75
N LYS A 17 -4.86 -37.01 5.79
CA LYS A 17 -3.49 -37.22 6.29
C LYS A 17 -2.36 -36.84 5.30
N ASN A 18 -2.64 -36.19 4.15
CA ASN A 18 -1.68 -36.10 3.04
C ASN A 18 -1.07 -34.73 2.73
N GLN A 19 -1.37 -33.65 3.46
CA GLN A 19 -0.82 -32.31 3.16
C GLN A 19 0.16 -31.72 4.19
N LYS A 20 0.29 -32.28 5.40
CA LYS A 20 1.15 -31.70 6.46
C LYS A 20 2.62 -32.11 6.43
N PHE A 21 3.02 -33.12 5.63
CA PHE A 21 4.39 -33.65 5.65
C PHE A 21 5.29 -33.22 4.47
N SER A 22 4.78 -32.47 3.48
CA SER A 22 5.58 -32.09 2.30
C SER A 22 6.52 -30.91 2.58
N ILE A 23 6.08 -29.91 3.33
CA ILE A 23 6.81 -28.64 3.52
C ILE A 23 8.10 -28.82 4.32
N PRO A 24 8.11 -29.49 5.50
CA PRO A 24 9.36 -29.65 6.25
C PRO A 24 10.40 -30.50 5.52
N LYS A 25 9.93 -31.53 4.81
CA LYS A 25 10.77 -32.39 3.96
C LYS A 25 11.40 -31.61 2.81
N GLN A 26 10.62 -30.76 2.13
CA GLN A 26 11.13 -29.90 1.06
C GLN A 26 12.18 -28.91 1.57
N THR A 27 11.96 -28.28 2.74
CA THR A 27 12.93 -27.34 3.33
C THR A 27 14.26 -28.00 3.70
N ILE A 28 14.22 -29.19 4.33
CA ILE A 28 15.42 -29.95 4.68
C ILE A 28 16.17 -30.41 3.43
N LEU A 29 15.45 -30.90 2.41
CA LEU A 29 16.06 -31.31 1.14
C LEU A 29 16.64 -30.13 0.35
N LYS A 30 16.07 -28.93 0.48
CA LYS A 30 16.62 -27.71 -0.14
C LYS A 30 17.93 -27.31 0.51
N LEU A 31 18.02 -27.36 1.86
CA LEU A 31 19.28 -27.17 2.58
C LEU A 31 20.35 -28.18 2.14
N PHE A 32 19.95 -29.44 1.92
CA PHE A 32 20.84 -30.48 1.41
C PHE A 32 21.32 -30.19 -0.02
N ARG A 33 20.44 -29.79 -0.94
CA ARG A 33 20.80 -29.44 -2.33
C ARG A 33 21.77 -28.27 -2.44
N ILE A 34 21.73 -27.33 -1.50
CA ILE A 34 22.71 -26.23 -1.42
C ILE A 34 24.12 -26.77 -1.11
N ALA A 35 24.21 -27.94 -0.47
CA ALA A 35 25.46 -28.51 0.03
C ALA A 35 25.99 -29.73 -0.73
N ALA A 36 25.14 -30.47 -1.44
CA ALA A 36 25.48 -31.77 -2.04
C ALA A 36 24.88 -31.91 -3.44
N GLU A 37 25.72 -32.31 -4.41
CA GLU A 37 25.30 -32.65 -5.77
C GLU A 37 24.75 -34.09 -5.86
N ASP A 38 25.10 -34.95 -4.90
CA ASP A 38 24.76 -36.37 -4.91
C ASP A 38 23.42 -36.64 -4.19
N ALA A 39 22.43 -37.13 -4.93
CA ALA A 39 21.07 -37.33 -4.46
C ALA A 39 20.92 -38.55 -3.51
N THR A 40 21.92 -39.43 -3.45
CA THR A 40 21.88 -40.69 -2.69
C THR A 40 21.85 -40.47 -1.18
N LEU A 41 22.54 -39.43 -0.68
CA LEU A 41 22.65 -39.11 0.76
C LEU A 41 21.48 -38.27 1.30
N ALA A 42 20.55 -37.84 0.43
CA ALA A 42 19.46 -36.93 0.79
C ALA A 42 18.44 -37.57 1.75
N SER A 43 18.22 -38.89 1.63
CA SER A 43 17.31 -39.63 2.50
C SER A 43 17.85 -39.72 3.93
N ASP A 44 19.12 -40.11 4.07
CA ASP A 44 19.80 -40.23 5.36
C ASP A 44 19.92 -38.87 6.05
N PHE A 45 20.18 -37.80 5.28
CA PHE A 45 20.23 -36.44 5.80
C PHE A 45 18.87 -35.93 6.28
N HIS A 46 17.75 -36.44 5.76
CA HIS A 46 16.42 -36.03 6.22
C HIS A 46 16.05 -36.68 7.55
N GLN A 47 16.39 -37.95 7.75
CA GLN A 47 15.96 -38.75 8.91
C GLN A 47 16.54 -38.29 10.26
N ILE A 48 17.66 -37.56 10.24
CA ILE A 48 18.34 -37.06 11.46
C ILE A 48 17.67 -35.82 12.08
N TRP A 49 16.72 -35.19 11.37
CA TRP A 49 16.06 -33.97 11.84
C TRP A 49 14.81 -34.30 12.65
N VAL A 50 14.72 -33.72 13.85
CA VAL A 50 13.53 -33.83 14.71
C VAL A 50 12.65 -32.61 14.49
N LEU A 51 11.37 -32.81 14.17
CA LEU A 51 10.41 -31.73 13.96
C LEU A 51 9.73 -31.33 15.28
N ARG A 52 9.65 -30.02 15.52
CA ARG A 52 8.98 -29.44 16.69
C ARG A 52 8.02 -28.34 16.24
N GLU A 53 6.76 -28.45 16.65
CA GLU A 53 5.77 -27.37 16.50
C GLU A 53 5.97 -26.32 17.58
N PHE A 54 5.72 -25.05 17.24
CA PHE A 54 5.80 -23.92 18.17
C PHE A 54 4.66 -22.91 17.93
N GLN A 55 4.27 -22.22 18.99
CA GLN A 55 3.25 -21.17 19.01
C GLN A 55 3.89 -19.79 19.17
N LEU A 56 3.13 -18.74 18.87
CA LEU A 56 3.57 -17.35 19.06
C LEU A 56 3.98 -17.12 20.52
N GLY A 57 5.21 -16.65 20.74
CA GLY A 57 5.76 -16.37 22.06
C GLY A 57 6.61 -17.49 22.66
N ASP A 58 6.60 -18.70 22.09
CA ASP A 58 7.43 -19.81 22.57
C ASP A 58 8.93 -19.50 22.46
N GLU A 59 9.68 -19.83 23.51
CA GLU A 59 11.13 -19.74 23.52
C GLU A 59 11.75 -21.01 22.91
N LEU A 60 12.51 -20.82 21.83
CA LEU A 60 13.03 -21.93 21.01
C LEU A 60 14.48 -22.28 21.34
N ALA A 61 15.32 -21.28 21.60
CA ALA A 61 16.72 -21.45 21.96
C ALA A 61 17.27 -20.23 22.70
N GLU A 62 18.22 -20.44 23.61
CA GLU A 62 18.91 -19.37 24.34
C GLU A 62 20.43 -19.58 24.31
N LEU A 63 21.14 -18.81 23.48
CA LEU A 63 22.59 -18.90 23.42
C LEU A 63 23.18 -18.04 24.55
N ALA A 64 23.44 -18.64 25.71
CA ALA A 64 24.10 -17.99 26.84
C ALA A 64 25.64 -17.89 26.65
N ILE A 65 26.26 -16.88 27.27
CA ILE A 65 27.72 -16.68 27.24
C ILE A 65 28.41 -17.89 27.88
N ALA A 66 29.45 -18.41 27.23
CA ALA A 66 30.29 -19.50 27.73
C ALA A 66 30.73 -19.21 29.18
N GLY A 67 30.20 -19.97 30.13
CA GLY A 67 30.52 -19.86 31.56
C GLY A 67 29.38 -20.16 32.53
N GLN A 68 28.12 -20.23 32.09
CA GLN A 68 27.00 -20.65 32.95
C GLN A 68 26.04 -21.58 32.21
N THR A 69 25.70 -22.70 32.86
CA THR A 69 24.79 -23.79 32.49
C THR A 69 25.29 -24.82 31.46
N GLU A 70 25.43 -26.05 31.96
CA GLU A 70 26.12 -27.18 31.34
C GLU A 70 25.20 -28.06 30.48
N ASN A 71 24.03 -27.61 30.01
CA ASN A 71 23.07 -28.62 29.48
C ASN A 71 21.95 -28.27 28.49
N GLN A 72 21.93 -27.15 27.74
CA GLN A 72 20.73 -26.88 26.90
C GLN A 72 20.83 -26.40 25.44
N ASN A 73 21.98 -26.11 24.81
CA ASN A 73 21.95 -25.60 23.42
C ASN A 73 22.96 -26.20 22.44
N ASP A 74 22.87 -27.52 22.26
CA ASP A 74 23.59 -28.30 21.24
C ASP A 74 22.72 -28.64 20.02
N PHE A 75 21.75 -27.81 19.67
CA PHE A 75 20.90 -28.02 18.50
C PHE A 75 21.04 -26.91 17.46
N LEU A 76 21.19 -27.30 16.20
CA LEU A 76 20.97 -26.43 15.05
C LEU A 76 19.49 -26.52 14.68
N PHE A 77 18.84 -25.37 14.64
CA PHE A 77 17.44 -25.24 14.27
C PHE A 77 17.30 -24.70 12.85
N LEU A 78 16.34 -25.22 12.10
CA LEU A 78 15.96 -24.81 10.76
C LEU A 78 14.47 -24.46 10.77
N VAL A 79 14.13 -23.22 10.43
CA VAL A 79 12.72 -22.81 10.35
C VAL A 79 12.09 -23.44 9.12
N CYS A 80 11.14 -24.36 9.30
CA CYS A 80 10.39 -24.98 8.20
C CYS A 80 9.15 -24.15 7.83
N GLN A 81 8.45 -23.65 8.85
CA GLN A 81 7.25 -22.82 8.69
C GLN A 81 7.14 -21.84 9.85
N GLY A 82 6.58 -20.65 9.60
CA GLY A 82 6.44 -19.60 10.61
C GLY A 82 7.62 -18.63 10.63
N ARG A 83 7.75 -17.87 11.72
CA ARG A 83 8.76 -16.82 11.89
C ARG A 83 9.36 -16.91 13.29
N VAL A 84 10.68 -16.74 13.38
CA VAL A 84 11.42 -16.75 14.65
C VAL A 84 12.18 -15.44 14.78
N ARG A 85 12.04 -14.73 15.89
CA ARG A 85 12.75 -13.48 16.17
C ARG A 85 13.93 -13.78 17.08
N LEU A 86 15.10 -13.26 16.69
CA LEU A 86 16.30 -13.25 17.53
C LEU A 86 16.33 -11.95 18.33
N LEU A 87 16.52 -12.07 19.64
CA LEU A 87 16.59 -11.00 20.61
C LEU A 87 18.00 -10.98 21.21
N GLY A 88 18.72 -9.87 21.06
CA GLY A 88 20.01 -9.65 21.69
C GLY A 88 19.88 -8.65 22.84
N PHE A 89 20.69 -8.78 23.88
CA PHE A 89 20.66 -7.83 25.00
C PHE A 89 21.54 -6.60 24.69
N ASP A 90 20.95 -5.39 24.78
CA ASP A 90 21.71 -4.13 24.67
C ASP A 90 22.09 -3.65 26.09
N PRO A 91 23.39 -3.65 26.46
CA PRO A 91 23.84 -3.24 27.79
C PRO A 91 23.68 -1.75 28.08
N LYS A 92 23.67 -0.88 27.06
CA LYS A 92 23.47 0.57 27.24
C LYS A 92 21.99 0.91 27.43
N LEU A 93 21.07 0.20 26.76
CA LEU A 93 19.61 0.37 26.95
C LEU A 93 19.04 -0.48 28.08
N LYS A 94 19.81 -1.42 28.63
CA LYS A 94 19.39 -2.39 29.67
C LYS A 94 18.11 -3.15 29.30
N ARG A 95 17.96 -3.52 28.02
CA ARG A 95 16.81 -4.28 27.52
C ARG A 95 17.18 -5.16 26.32
N GLU A 96 16.33 -6.13 26.03
CA GLU A 96 16.43 -6.93 24.82
C GLU A 96 15.94 -6.14 23.59
N VAL A 97 16.66 -6.31 22.49
CA VAL A 97 16.37 -5.69 21.19
C VAL A 97 16.28 -6.76 20.12
N SER A 98 15.30 -6.61 19.22
CA SER A 98 15.17 -7.48 18.05
C SER A 98 16.37 -7.28 17.12
N THR A 99 17.22 -8.31 17.00
CA THR A 99 18.40 -8.29 16.14
C THR A 99 18.07 -8.79 14.75
N GLN A 100 17.24 -9.83 14.62
CA GLN A 100 16.89 -10.44 13.34
C GLN A 100 15.51 -11.10 13.38
N LEU A 101 14.78 -11.11 12.27
CA LEU A 101 13.57 -11.91 12.07
C LEU A 101 13.88 -12.99 11.03
N LEU A 102 13.87 -14.25 11.48
CA LEU A 102 14.09 -15.43 10.66
C LEU A 102 12.78 -15.91 10.05
N ILE A 103 12.85 -16.28 8.77
CA ILE A 103 11.75 -16.87 7.99
C ILE A 103 12.08 -18.32 7.62
N ALA A 104 11.16 -19.01 6.95
CA ALA A 104 11.38 -20.37 6.45
C ALA A 104 12.71 -20.48 5.67
N GLU A 105 13.36 -21.64 5.79
CA GLU A 105 14.66 -22.00 5.22
C GLU A 105 15.90 -21.36 5.90
N GLN A 106 15.71 -20.53 6.92
CA GLN A 106 16.82 -19.96 7.68
C GLN A 106 17.13 -20.78 8.93
N THR A 107 18.41 -20.82 9.28
CA THR A 107 18.92 -21.60 10.41
C THR A 107 19.37 -20.72 11.57
N PHE A 108 19.31 -21.25 12.80
CA PHE A 108 19.85 -20.64 14.01
C PHE A 108 20.33 -21.69 15.01
N GLY A 109 21.09 -21.25 16.01
CA GLY A 109 21.80 -22.13 16.93
C GLY A 109 23.21 -22.48 16.44
N VAL A 110 23.95 -23.15 17.34
CA VAL A 110 25.33 -23.67 17.16
C VAL A 110 26.39 -22.66 16.72
N ASP A 111 26.18 -21.37 17.01
CA ASP A 111 27.12 -20.31 16.61
C ASP A 111 28.55 -20.52 17.15
N HIS A 112 28.68 -21.21 18.30
CA HIS A 112 29.96 -21.56 18.92
C HIS A 112 30.82 -22.51 18.06
N LEU A 113 30.23 -23.27 17.13
CA LEU A 113 30.99 -24.15 16.23
C LEU A 113 31.73 -23.39 15.14
N PHE A 114 31.21 -22.22 14.74
CA PHE A 114 31.73 -21.44 13.62
C PHE A 114 32.38 -20.13 14.07
N HIS A 115 32.21 -19.75 15.34
CA HIS A 115 32.65 -18.47 15.88
C HIS A 115 33.27 -18.61 17.27
N ASN A 116 34.55 -18.20 17.44
CA ASN A 116 35.31 -18.39 18.69
C ASN A 116 34.75 -17.65 19.92
N GLN A 117 33.95 -16.59 19.70
CA GLN A 117 33.26 -15.82 20.74
C GLN A 117 31.94 -15.27 20.15
N PRO A 118 30.82 -16.02 20.24
CA PRO A 118 29.52 -15.55 19.77
C PRO A 118 28.86 -14.63 20.81
N PHE A 119 28.14 -13.62 20.32
CA PHE A 119 27.27 -12.78 21.14
C PHE A 119 26.01 -13.56 21.52
N PRO A 120 25.53 -13.41 22.77
CA PRO A 120 24.35 -14.12 23.24
C PRO A 120 23.08 -13.59 22.59
N TYR A 121 22.13 -14.50 22.34
CA TYR A 121 20.80 -14.15 21.85
C TYR A 121 19.76 -15.18 22.29
N ARG A 122 18.50 -14.73 22.37
CA ARG A 122 17.31 -15.57 22.58
C ARG A 122 16.50 -15.65 21.31
N ALA A 123 16.06 -16.85 20.94
CA ALA A 123 15.21 -17.11 19.79
C ALA A 123 13.78 -17.33 20.25
N VAL A 124 12.87 -16.43 19.89
CA VAL A 124 11.46 -16.45 20.30
C VAL A 124 10.56 -16.55 19.07
N ALA A 125 9.52 -17.37 19.15
CA ALA A 125 8.54 -17.50 18.09
C ALA A 125 7.78 -16.19 17.83
N ALA A 126 7.85 -15.68 16.60
CA ALA A 126 7.12 -14.49 16.15
C ALA A 126 5.82 -14.82 15.41
N SER A 127 5.55 -16.11 15.16
CA SER A 127 4.27 -16.66 14.69
C SER A 127 4.21 -18.14 15.07
N ALA A 128 3.05 -18.78 14.98
CA ALA A 128 2.99 -20.25 15.04
C ALA A 128 3.69 -20.88 13.83
N GLY A 129 4.29 -22.06 14.01
CA GLY A 129 5.12 -22.68 12.99
C GLY A 129 5.72 -24.05 13.34
N LEU A 130 6.65 -24.48 12.48
CA LEU A 130 7.40 -25.75 12.58
C LEU A 130 8.89 -25.46 12.43
N VAL A 131 9.70 -25.98 13.34
CA VAL A 131 11.17 -25.96 13.26
C VAL A 131 11.69 -27.39 13.23
N ALA A 132 12.72 -27.64 12.43
CA ALA A 132 13.49 -28.87 12.46
C ALA A 132 14.78 -28.64 13.27
N SER A 133 15.13 -29.56 14.18
CA SER A 133 16.35 -29.50 14.98
C SER A 133 17.26 -30.70 14.74
N ILE A 134 18.57 -30.48 14.68
CA ILE A 134 19.60 -31.52 14.59
C ILE A 134 20.64 -31.31 15.71
N HIS A 135 21.08 -32.40 16.34
CA HIS A 135 22.10 -32.37 17.40
C HIS A 135 23.49 -32.05 16.84
N VAL A 136 24.31 -31.32 17.61
CA VAL A 136 25.68 -30.88 17.23
C VAL A 136 26.58 -32.06 16.85
N ASP A 137 26.50 -33.18 17.56
CA ASP A 137 27.35 -34.34 17.26
C ASP A 137 27.04 -35.00 15.92
N ASP A 138 25.77 -35.08 15.55
CA ASP A 138 25.36 -35.59 14.25
C ASP A 138 25.64 -34.56 13.15
N LEU A 139 25.44 -33.28 13.44
CA LEU A 139 25.84 -32.20 12.54
C LEU A 139 27.35 -32.26 12.22
N LYS A 140 28.23 -32.47 13.22
CA LYS A 140 29.68 -32.59 13.03
C LYS A 140 30.05 -33.74 12.08
N LYS A 141 29.36 -34.89 12.15
CA LYS A 141 29.58 -36.02 11.23
C LYS A 141 29.22 -35.62 9.79
N TRP A 142 28.15 -34.88 9.60
CA TRP A 142 27.70 -34.42 8.28
C TRP A 142 28.55 -33.27 7.72
N LEU A 143 29.03 -32.35 8.56
CA LEU A 143 29.94 -31.28 8.15
C LEU A 143 31.25 -31.82 7.57
N LYS A 144 31.76 -32.93 8.12
CA LYS A 144 32.93 -33.64 7.55
C LYS A 144 32.66 -34.25 6.16
N ARG A 145 31.43 -34.66 5.89
CA ARG A 145 31.02 -35.25 4.61
C ARG A 145 30.63 -34.19 3.56
N LEU A 146 30.13 -33.03 4.00
CA LEU A 146 29.59 -31.97 3.15
C LEU A 146 30.32 -30.63 3.42
N PRO A 147 31.49 -30.38 2.81
CA PRO A 147 32.26 -29.16 3.05
C PRO A 147 31.53 -27.89 2.58
N ASN A 148 30.65 -27.99 1.58
CA ASN A 148 29.83 -26.86 1.12
C ASN A 148 28.77 -26.45 2.16
N LEU A 149 28.19 -27.41 2.89
CA LEU A 149 27.29 -27.12 4.01
C LEU A 149 28.02 -26.34 5.11
N GLN A 150 29.24 -26.74 5.41
CA GLN A 150 30.08 -26.07 6.41
C GLN A 150 30.34 -24.61 6.03
N ARG A 151 30.74 -24.34 4.77
CA ARG A 151 30.95 -22.97 4.27
C ARG A 151 29.66 -22.15 4.33
N TYR A 152 28.53 -22.73 3.95
CA TYR A 152 27.23 -22.07 3.97
C TYR A 152 26.79 -21.68 5.39
N LEU A 153 26.86 -22.62 6.34
CA LEU A 153 26.50 -22.37 7.74
C LEU A 153 27.47 -21.40 8.40
N GLN A 154 28.78 -21.47 8.08
CA GLN A 154 29.76 -20.51 8.56
C GLN A 154 29.45 -19.09 8.08
N LYS A 155 29.10 -18.91 6.80
CA LYS A 155 28.71 -17.61 6.24
C LYS A 155 27.48 -17.04 6.96
N ILE A 156 26.41 -17.82 7.09
CA ILE A 156 25.17 -17.36 7.74
C ILE A 156 25.40 -17.03 9.22
N THR A 157 26.19 -17.84 9.91
CA THR A 157 26.53 -17.59 11.31
C THR A 157 27.32 -16.29 11.45
N CYS A 158 28.29 -16.04 10.56
CA CYS A 158 29.05 -14.79 10.54
C CYS A 158 28.15 -13.57 10.29
N GLU A 159 27.24 -13.64 9.30
CA GLU A 159 26.27 -12.57 9.03
C GLU A 159 25.37 -12.29 10.25
N ARG A 160 24.82 -13.35 10.88
CA ARG A 160 23.98 -13.22 12.07
C ARG A 160 24.74 -12.57 13.23
N GLN A 161 25.94 -13.06 13.53
CA GLN A 161 26.76 -12.55 14.64
C GLN A 161 27.19 -11.09 14.42
N THR A 162 27.46 -10.72 13.17
CA THR A 162 27.75 -9.34 12.78
C THR A 162 26.52 -8.45 13.00
N LEU A 163 25.32 -8.90 12.59
CA LEU A 163 24.08 -8.15 12.84
C LEU A 163 23.78 -7.97 14.34
N ILE A 164 23.98 -9.03 15.14
CA ILE A 164 23.81 -8.95 16.60
C ILE A 164 24.76 -7.90 17.17
N PHE A 165 26.05 -7.95 16.79
CA PHE A 165 27.05 -6.97 17.24
C PHE A 165 26.65 -5.52 16.91
N PHE A 166 26.30 -5.21 15.66
CA PHE A 166 25.91 -3.84 15.29
C PHE A 166 24.59 -3.40 15.94
N LYS A 167 23.71 -4.34 16.31
CA LYS A 167 22.45 -4.02 16.98
C LYS A 167 22.55 -3.83 18.48
N THR A 168 23.51 -4.49 19.15
CA THR A 168 23.60 -4.48 20.61
C THR A 168 24.80 -3.68 21.14
N ALA A 169 25.90 -3.58 20.38
CA ALA A 169 27.16 -3.04 20.89
C ALA A 169 27.57 -1.68 20.29
N THR A 170 27.12 -1.33 19.08
CA THR A 170 27.64 -0.15 18.36
C THR A 170 26.69 1.06 18.38
N GLU A 171 27.16 2.21 17.89
CA GLU A 171 26.30 3.38 17.66
C GLU A 171 25.16 3.13 16.67
N LEU A 172 25.25 2.11 15.79
CA LEU A 172 24.30 1.87 14.70
C LEU A 172 23.03 1.12 15.11
N ARG A 173 22.83 0.90 16.41
CA ARG A 173 21.65 0.22 16.98
C ARG A 173 20.30 0.83 16.61
N SER A 174 20.25 2.15 16.33
CA SER A 174 19.05 2.88 15.91
C SER A 174 18.52 2.42 14.55
N HIS A 175 19.39 1.94 13.66
CA HIS A 175 19.03 1.51 12.31
C HIS A 175 18.27 0.20 12.31
N THR A 176 17.40 -0.04 11.33
CA THR A 176 16.68 -1.32 11.23
C THR A 176 17.63 -2.48 10.89
N SER A 177 17.30 -3.72 11.30
CA SER A 177 18.09 -4.90 10.94
C SER A 177 18.20 -5.10 9.43
N HIS A 178 17.19 -4.64 8.67
CA HIS A 178 17.23 -4.67 7.21
C HIS A 178 18.29 -3.72 6.65
N SER A 179 18.35 -2.48 7.15
CA SER A 179 19.36 -1.49 6.76
C SER A 179 20.78 -1.98 7.09
N LEU A 180 20.98 -2.53 8.30
CA LEU A 180 22.28 -3.08 8.69
C LEU A 180 22.69 -4.29 7.85
N ARG A 181 21.73 -5.10 7.39
CA ARG A 181 22.02 -6.24 6.50
C ARG A 181 22.55 -5.81 5.14
N GLN A 182 22.10 -4.66 4.63
CA GLN A 182 22.62 -4.07 3.38
C GLN A 182 24.06 -3.58 3.52
N LEU A 183 24.53 -3.32 4.75
CA LEU A 183 25.88 -2.87 5.03
C LEU A 183 26.89 -4.04 5.14
N LEU A 184 26.42 -5.25 5.48
CA LEU A 184 27.28 -6.43 5.68
C LEU A 184 28.22 -6.77 4.49
N PRO A 185 27.81 -6.68 3.21
CA PRO A 185 28.70 -7.04 2.09
C PRO A 185 29.93 -6.13 1.96
N TYR A 186 29.90 -4.96 2.58
CA TYR A 186 30.97 -3.96 2.53
C TYR A 186 31.87 -3.99 3.77
N LEU A 187 31.56 -4.85 4.75
CA LEU A 187 32.36 -5.01 5.96
C LEU A 187 33.40 -6.11 5.78
N GLU A 188 34.63 -5.78 6.13
CA GLU A 188 35.75 -6.71 6.20
C GLU A 188 36.08 -7.02 7.66
N GLN A 189 36.53 -8.24 7.94
CA GLN A 189 37.00 -8.63 9.26
C GLN A 189 38.53 -8.67 9.27
N ALA A 190 39.15 -7.90 10.18
CA ALA A 190 40.59 -7.86 10.36
C ALA A 190 40.97 -8.42 11.74
N SER A 191 42.11 -9.12 11.81
CA SER A 191 42.73 -9.60 13.05
C SER A 191 44.02 -8.84 13.30
N VAL A 192 44.21 -8.34 14.52
CA VAL A 192 45.38 -7.56 14.93
C VAL A 192 46.08 -8.30 16.06
N SER A 193 47.33 -8.69 15.86
CA SER A 193 48.10 -9.48 16.83
C SER A 193 48.45 -8.66 18.08
N ALA A 194 48.50 -9.31 19.23
CA ALA A 194 48.95 -8.70 20.48
C ALA A 194 50.34 -8.04 20.34
N GLY A 195 50.51 -6.85 20.92
CA GLY A 195 51.73 -6.06 20.88
C GLY A 195 51.87 -5.08 19.71
N SER A 196 50.99 -5.15 18.71
CA SER A 196 51.01 -4.22 17.56
C SER A 196 50.39 -2.85 17.87
N THR A 197 50.91 -1.81 17.23
CA THR A 197 50.34 -0.46 17.32
C THR A 197 49.13 -0.32 16.40
N LEU A 198 48.02 0.25 16.91
CA LEU A 198 46.79 0.40 16.11
C LEU A 198 46.95 1.42 14.98
N VAL A 199 47.92 2.33 15.07
CA VAL A 199 48.24 3.30 14.00
C VAL A 199 48.76 2.59 12.76
N GLU A 200 49.59 1.56 12.93
CA GLU A 200 50.15 0.76 11.83
C GLU A 200 49.17 -0.32 11.37
N ALA A 201 48.50 -0.99 12.31
CA ALA A 201 47.60 -2.10 12.01
C ALA A 201 46.23 -1.66 11.45
N THR A 202 45.70 -0.52 11.91
CA THR A 202 44.39 0.04 11.53
C THR A 202 44.50 1.53 11.21
N PRO A 203 45.20 1.92 10.14
CA PRO A 203 45.42 3.33 9.83
C PRO A 203 44.09 4.04 9.55
N PRO A 204 43.87 5.26 10.08
CA PRO A 204 42.60 6.00 9.94
C PRO A 204 42.22 6.27 8.49
N SER A 205 43.21 6.34 7.59
CA SER A 205 43.05 6.55 6.15
C SER A 205 42.45 5.36 5.40
N LYS A 206 42.37 4.17 6.01
CA LYS A 206 41.75 3.00 5.37
C LYS A 206 40.24 2.93 5.58
N GLY A 207 39.67 3.77 6.45
CA GLY A 207 38.23 3.82 6.72
C GLY A 207 37.92 3.74 8.22
N ARG A 208 36.74 3.21 8.55
CA ARG A 208 36.24 3.15 9.93
C ARG A 208 36.32 1.74 10.50
N PHE A 209 36.75 1.62 11.74
CA PHE A 209 37.00 0.36 12.43
C PHE A 209 36.13 0.26 13.68
N TRP A 210 35.63 -0.93 14.03
CA TRP A 210 34.91 -1.20 15.29
C TRP A 210 35.54 -2.37 16.04
N LEU A 211 35.78 -2.19 17.34
CA LEU A 211 36.35 -3.25 18.17
C LEU A 211 35.28 -4.30 18.43
N ARG A 212 35.51 -5.53 17.97
CA ARG A 212 34.60 -6.66 18.20
C ARG A 212 34.95 -7.42 19.48
N SER A 213 36.22 -7.72 19.69
CA SER A 213 36.73 -8.42 20.87
C SER A 213 38.20 -8.13 21.10
N GLY A 214 38.64 -8.19 22.35
CA GLY A 214 40.02 -7.94 22.77
C GLY A 214 40.16 -6.72 23.68
N LYS A 215 41.37 -6.47 24.21
CA LYS A 215 41.66 -5.32 25.08
C LYS A 215 42.76 -4.47 24.48
N ILE A 216 42.53 -3.16 24.45
CA ILE A 216 43.49 -2.16 23.97
C ILE A 216 44.06 -1.43 25.19
N LEU A 217 45.37 -1.18 25.19
CA LEU A 217 46.06 -0.35 26.19
C LEU A 217 46.34 1.03 25.61
N SER A 218 46.19 2.05 26.45
CA SER A 218 46.66 3.41 26.16
C SER A 218 47.97 3.66 26.89
N ALA A 219 48.91 4.34 26.21
CA ALA A 219 50.17 4.77 26.81
C ALA A 219 50.00 5.99 27.74
N THR A 220 48.90 6.74 27.63
CA THR A 220 48.62 7.94 28.44
C THR A 220 47.24 7.87 29.12
N PRO A 221 47.10 8.27 30.40
CA PRO A 221 45.83 8.21 31.13
C PRO A 221 44.71 9.09 30.56
N GLU A 222 45.06 10.15 29.83
CA GLU A 222 44.11 11.12 29.27
C GLU A 222 43.32 10.59 28.06
N ASN A 223 43.81 9.53 27.40
CA ASN A 223 43.16 8.94 26.22
C ASN A 223 42.62 7.54 26.52
N GLN A 224 41.32 7.46 26.86
CA GLN A 224 40.65 6.17 27.07
C GLN A 224 40.58 5.38 25.75
N PRO A 225 41.01 4.10 25.72
CA PRO A 225 40.92 3.27 24.53
C PRO A 225 39.45 2.89 24.24
N PRO A 226 39.10 2.62 22.96
CA PRO A 226 37.73 2.29 22.57
C PRO A 226 37.32 0.96 23.20
N GLN A 227 36.10 0.91 23.72
CA GLN A 227 35.51 -0.33 24.25
C GLN A 227 34.90 -1.17 23.11
N VAL A 228 34.56 -2.43 23.40
CA VAL A 228 33.86 -3.31 22.44
C VAL A 228 32.59 -2.62 21.95
N GLY A 229 32.44 -2.54 20.62
CA GLY A 229 31.35 -1.85 19.93
C GLY A 229 31.64 -0.40 19.56
N GLU A 230 32.66 0.23 20.13
CA GLU A 230 33.05 1.60 19.76
C GLU A 230 33.98 1.60 18.55
N GLY A 231 33.78 2.59 17.68
CA GLY A 231 34.57 2.76 16.48
C GLY A 231 35.64 3.86 16.55
N TRP A 232 36.67 3.72 15.71
CA TRP A 232 37.72 4.72 15.47
C TRP A 232 38.09 4.75 13.98
N GLY A 233 38.87 5.76 13.59
CA GLY A 233 39.20 6.02 12.20
C GLY A 233 38.28 7.06 11.58
N TYR A 234 38.25 7.12 10.24
CA TYR A 234 37.58 8.17 9.49
C TYR A 234 36.12 8.41 9.97
N PRO A 235 35.70 9.67 10.22
CA PRO A 235 36.38 10.94 9.87
C PRO A 235 37.45 11.41 10.88
N ASP A 236 37.63 10.71 12.00
CA ASP A 236 38.59 11.09 13.03
C ASP A 236 40.00 10.53 12.68
N THR A 237 40.91 11.42 12.25
CA THR A 237 42.23 11.03 11.72
C THR A 237 43.32 10.85 12.78
N ALA A 238 43.07 11.27 14.02
CA ALA A 238 44.02 11.14 15.13
C ALA A 238 43.69 9.90 15.98
N ILE A 239 44.51 8.84 15.86
CA ILE A 239 44.48 7.70 16.79
C ILE A 239 45.61 7.93 17.80
N PRO A 240 45.31 8.08 19.11
CA PRO A 240 46.33 8.04 20.15
C PRO A 240 47.12 6.73 20.05
N GLY A 241 48.40 6.69 20.43
CA GLY A 241 49.28 5.51 20.32
C GLY A 241 48.83 4.29 21.13
N TRP A 242 47.71 3.70 20.74
CA TRP A 242 47.06 2.55 21.35
C TRP A 242 47.73 1.26 20.90
N VAL A 243 47.88 0.32 21.83
CA VAL A 243 48.54 -0.97 21.59
C VAL A 243 47.59 -2.11 21.93
N ALA A 244 47.55 -3.12 21.07
CA ALA A 244 46.78 -4.34 21.31
C ALA A 244 47.39 -5.12 22.51
N LYS A 245 46.65 -5.29 23.62
CA LYS A 245 47.10 -6.12 24.75
C LYS A 245 46.91 -7.61 24.48
N THR A 246 45.83 -7.92 23.78
CA THR A 246 45.45 -9.26 23.33
C THR A 246 45.27 -9.21 21.82
N ASP A 247 45.14 -10.37 21.18
CA ASP A 247 44.69 -10.41 19.79
C ASP A 247 43.31 -9.72 19.69
N LEU A 248 43.19 -8.77 18.77
CA LEU A 248 41.96 -8.01 18.55
C LEU A 248 41.29 -8.52 17.29
N LEU A 249 39.96 -8.66 17.36
CA LEU A 249 39.12 -8.79 16.17
C LEU A 249 38.41 -7.47 15.92
N VAL A 250 38.49 -6.99 14.69
CA VAL A 250 37.98 -5.67 14.29
C VAL A 250 37.14 -5.82 13.04
N TYR A 251 35.99 -5.15 13.01
CA TYR A 251 35.24 -4.94 11.77
C TYR A 251 35.70 -3.64 11.12
N HIS A 252 35.97 -3.69 9.83
CA HIS A 252 36.49 -2.58 9.05
C HIS A 252 35.52 -2.26 7.90
N LEU A 253 35.18 -0.99 7.76
CA LEU A 253 34.48 -0.45 6.61
C LEU A 253 35.47 0.36 5.76
N PRO A 254 35.85 -0.12 4.56
CA PRO A 254 36.74 0.58 3.66
C PRO A 254 36.19 1.94 3.21
N GLN A 255 37.06 2.96 3.09
CA GLN A 255 36.67 4.30 2.66
C GLN A 255 36.04 4.33 1.25
N GLN A 256 36.43 3.42 0.36
CA GLN A 256 35.86 3.32 -1.00
C GLN A 256 34.34 3.11 -1.04
N TYR A 257 33.72 2.65 0.05
CA TYR A 257 32.28 2.43 0.15
C TYR A 257 31.55 3.53 0.91
N GLU A 258 32.20 4.66 1.20
CA GLU A 258 31.66 5.78 1.98
C GLU A 258 30.37 6.37 1.39
N GLU A 259 30.35 6.76 0.11
CA GLU A 259 29.15 7.36 -0.50
C GLU A 259 27.94 6.41 -0.46
N LEU A 260 28.19 5.12 -0.71
CA LEU A 260 27.17 4.08 -0.71
C LEU A 260 26.64 3.79 0.70
N THR A 261 27.54 3.72 1.69
CA THR A 261 27.18 3.42 3.08
C THR A 261 26.69 4.64 3.85
N GLY A 262 27.08 5.86 3.47
CA GLY A 262 26.59 7.11 4.04
C GLY A 262 25.11 7.35 3.75
N THR A 263 24.60 6.79 2.65
CA THR A 263 23.15 6.77 2.36
C THR A 263 22.40 5.80 3.29
N ILE A 264 23.05 4.73 3.73
CA ILE A 264 22.45 3.67 4.55
C ILE A 264 22.49 4.04 6.05
N ALA A 265 23.62 4.57 6.50
CA ALA A 265 23.89 4.91 7.90
C ALA A 265 24.77 6.17 8.00
N PRO A 266 24.18 7.38 7.86
CA PRO A 266 24.92 8.64 7.86
C PRO A 266 25.64 8.93 9.19
N GLU A 267 25.17 8.33 10.30
CA GLU A 267 25.78 8.47 11.63
C GLU A 267 27.20 7.92 11.71
N ILE A 268 27.60 7.04 10.79
CA ILE A 268 28.97 6.50 10.64
C ILE A 268 29.98 7.62 10.36
N PHE A 269 29.54 8.76 9.82
CA PHE A 269 30.43 9.84 9.36
C PHE A 269 30.24 11.16 10.13
N LEU A 270 29.50 11.15 11.25
CA LEU A 270 29.34 12.33 12.11
C LEU A 270 30.51 12.48 13.10
N HIS A 271 31.10 13.69 13.19
CA HIS A 271 32.20 13.99 14.11
C HIS A 271 31.82 13.85 15.58
N LYS A 272 32.72 13.27 16.38
CA LYS A 272 32.55 13.04 17.82
C LYS A 272 32.36 14.34 18.63
N GLN A 273 32.79 15.49 18.11
CA GLN A 273 32.67 16.80 18.78
C GLN A 273 31.25 17.36 18.87
N GLN A 274 30.30 16.97 18.01
CA GLN A 274 28.92 17.48 18.06
C GLN A 274 28.01 16.75 19.08
N LYS A 275 28.47 15.66 19.70
CA LYS A 275 27.66 14.85 20.64
C LYS A 275 27.76 15.28 22.10
N LYS A 276 28.54 16.32 22.42
CA LYS A 276 28.69 16.86 23.80
C LYS A 276 27.76 18.05 24.13
N ASP A 277 27.14 18.69 23.14
CA ASP A 277 26.36 19.94 23.36
C ASP A 277 24.84 19.76 23.49
N THR A 278 24.29 18.55 23.41
CA THR A 278 22.84 18.33 23.63
C THR A 278 22.55 17.63 24.95
N GLY A 279 23.21 18.10 26.02
CA GLY A 279 23.15 17.46 27.33
C GLY A 279 23.30 18.40 28.52
N THR A 280 23.00 19.69 28.41
CA THR A 280 22.77 20.55 29.60
C THR A 280 22.09 21.85 29.18
N GLN A 281 20.86 22.10 29.64
CA GLN A 281 20.40 23.41 30.12
C GLN A 281 18.94 23.29 30.59
N GLY A 282 18.78 23.42 31.91
CA GLY A 282 17.51 23.74 32.53
C GLY A 282 17.29 25.26 32.53
N GLU A 283 16.07 25.62 32.93
CA GLU A 283 15.66 26.88 33.58
C GLU A 283 15.97 28.22 32.88
N GLY A 284 14.89 28.88 32.46
CA GLY A 284 14.57 30.23 32.97
C GLY A 284 15.23 31.45 32.31
N GLY A 285 14.40 32.24 31.63
CA GLY A 285 14.25 33.66 31.99
C GLY A 285 14.85 34.75 31.08
N HIS A 286 13.99 35.75 30.84
CA HIS A 286 14.22 37.12 30.32
C HIS A 286 14.47 37.27 28.81
N GLY A 287 13.87 38.21 28.07
CA GLY A 287 13.03 39.37 28.43
C GLY A 287 13.41 40.58 27.56
N GLY A 288 12.46 41.11 26.78
CA GLY A 288 12.30 42.55 26.52
C GLY A 288 12.81 43.17 25.20
N GLN A 289 11.84 43.65 24.39
CA GLN A 289 11.72 44.94 23.65
C GLN A 289 11.10 44.71 22.25
N GLY A 290 10.07 45.41 21.76
CA GLY A 290 9.21 46.49 22.27
C GLY A 290 8.30 47.05 21.14
N GLY A 291 7.08 47.50 21.51
CA GLY A 291 6.17 48.44 20.79
C GLY A 291 5.20 47.82 19.77
N GLN A 292 3.90 48.14 19.65
CA GLN A 292 2.85 49.02 20.22
C GLN A 292 1.52 48.37 19.75
N GLY A 293 0.31 48.50 20.30
CA GLY A 293 -0.33 49.23 21.39
C GLY A 293 -1.84 48.91 21.30
N GLY A 294 -2.62 49.15 22.36
CA GLY A 294 -4.11 49.12 22.27
C GLY A 294 -4.85 48.50 23.46
N HIS A 295 -5.21 49.37 24.41
CA HIS A 295 -6.10 49.23 25.57
C HIS A 295 -7.36 48.34 25.44
N GLY A 296 -7.79 47.80 26.60
CA GLY A 296 -9.17 47.35 26.82
C GLY A 296 -9.39 46.47 28.06
N ASP A 297 -9.20 47.05 29.25
CA ASP A 297 -9.71 46.68 30.58
C ASP A 297 -10.96 45.77 30.67
N LYS A 298 -10.96 44.71 31.52
CA LYS A 298 -11.56 44.70 32.89
C LYS A 298 -11.79 43.29 33.50
N GLU A 299 -11.20 43.12 34.69
CA GLU A 299 -11.75 42.57 35.95
C GLU A 299 -12.20 41.09 36.08
N GLU A 300 -11.31 40.32 36.72
CA GLU A 300 -11.46 39.52 37.96
C GLU A 300 -12.85 39.22 38.58
N LYS A 301 -13.02 37.93 38.95
CA LYS A 301 -13.14 37.38 40.34
C LYS A 301 -13.23 35.85 40.21
N GLY A 302 -12.39 35.02 40.86
CA GLY A 302 -12.31 34.78 42.30
C GLY A 302 -13.52 33.93 42.73
N ASP A 303 -13.46 32.77 43.41
CA ASP A 303 -12.44 32.12 44.25
C ASP A 303 -12.95 30.68 44.54
N LYS A 304 -12.03 29.80 45.02
CA LYS A 304 -12.14 28.55 45.80
C LYS A 304 -13.50 27.80 45.85
N GLY A 305 -13.60 26.50 45.66
CA GLY A 305 -12.69 25.43 46.09
C GLY A 305 -13.40 24.62 47.18
N ASP A 306 -13.65 23.32 46.95
CA ASP A 306 -13.54 22.34 48.02
C ASP A 306 -13.48 20.89 47.51
N THR A 307 -12.85 20.07 48.32
CA THR A 307 -12.42 18.68 48.09
C THR A 307 -13.45 17.74 48.70
N THR A 308 -13.82 16.62 48.06
CA THR A 308 -14.12 15.34 48.74
C THR A 308 -14.43 14.20 47.76
N ALA A 309 -14.26 12.98 48.29
CA ALA A 309 -13.96 11.73 47.61
C ALA A 309 -15.16 10.88 47.17
N VAL A 310 -14.91 10.07 46.13
CA VAL A 310 -15.37 8.69 45.84
C VAL A 310 -16.83 8.32 46.18
N SER A 311 -17.61 7.99 45.14
CA SER A 311 -18.53 6.85 45.18
C SER A 311 -18.86 6.34 43.76
N SER A 312 -18.64 5.04 43.59
CA SER A 312 -19.08 4.20 42.48
C SER A 312 -20.60 4.08 42.43
N GLU A 313 -21.23 4.38 41.29
CA GLU A 313 -22.56 3.87 40.98
C GLU A 313 -22.77 3.69 39.47
N ASN A 314 -23.09 2.45 39.10
CA ASN A 314 -23.52 2.05 37.77
C ASN A 314 -24.80 2.79 37.40
N THR A 315 -24.80 3.51 36.27
CA THR A 315 -26.04 3.89 35.59
C THR A 315 -25.85 3.65 34.10
N TYR A 316 -26.49 2.60 33.59
CA TYR A 316 -26.74 2.41 32.16
C TYR A 316 -27.60 3.58 31.68
N ALA A 317 -26.98 4.60 31.08
CA ALA A 317 -27.71 5.67 30.43
C ALA A 317 -28.34 5.13 29.15
N GLU A 318 -29.68 5.14 29.09
CA GLU A 318 -30.46 4.90 27.88
C GLU A 318 -29.92 5.73 26.71
N MET A 319 -29.36 5.04 25.72
CA MET A 319 -29.01 5.60 24.42
C MET A 319 -30.30 5.96 23.68
N ASN A 320 -30.71 7.23 23.79
CA ASN A 320 -31.79 7.80 22.99
C ASN A 320 -31.37 7.84 21.51
N LEU A 321 -31.75 6.80 20.77
CA LEU A 321 -31.65 6.71 19.31
C LEU A 321 -32.61 7.72 18.66
N LEU A 322 -32.06 8.75 18.01
CA LEU A 322 -32.84 9.63 17.14
C LEU A 322 -33.30 8.84 15.91
N PRO A 323 -34.61 8.77 15.60
CA PRO A 323 -35.09 8.10 14.39
C PRO A 323 -34.70 8.89 13.13
N PRO A 324 -34.46 8.22 11.99
CA PRO A 324 -34.10 8.90 10.75
C PRO A 324 -35.25 9.81 10.28
N ARG A 325 -34.92 11.08 10.05
CA ARG A 325 -35.82 12.16 9.62
C ARG A 325 -36.65 11.74 8.40
N LYS A 326 -37.98 11.68 8.54
CA LYS A 326 -38.93 11.40 7.45
C LYS A 326 -38.82 12.48 6.36
N GLN A 327 -38.17 12.17 5.25
CA GLN A 327 -38.14 13.02 4.04
C GLN A 327 -39.04 12.44 2.94
N ARG A 328 -39.96 13.27 2.42
CA ARG A 328 -41.03 12.97 1.45
C ARG A 328 -40.58 12.13 0.23
N TRP A 329 -41.49 11.24 -0.17
CA TRP A 329 -41.26 10.10 -1.08
C TRP A 329 -41.47 10.47 -2.55
N SER A 330 -40.51 10.11 -3.41
CA SER A 330 -40.60 10.14 -4.87
C SER A 330 -39.88 8.91 -5.43
N VAL A 331 -40.43 8.32 -6.51
CA VAL A 331 -40.05 7.01 -7.07
C VAL A 331 -38.61 7.01 -7.64
N SER A 332 -38.09 8.18 -8.03
CA SER A 332 -36.68 8.38 -8.46
C SER A 332 -35.65 8.19 -7.32
N LYS A 333 -36.10 8.17 -6.06
CA LYS A 333 -35.26 8.12 -4.86
C LYS A 333 -34.90 6.69 -4.42
N LEU A 334 -35.55 5.65 -4.98
CA LEU A 334 -35.30 4.26 -4.59
C LEU A 334 -33.93 3.74 -5.05
N TRP A 335 -33.47 4.13 -6.25
CA TRP A 335 -32.17 3.73 -6.79
C TRP A 335 -31.01 4.57 -6.24
N ARG A 336 -31.29 5.81 -5.80
CA ARG A 336 -30.36 6.66 -5.04
C ARG A 336 -30.21 6.25 -3.57
N ARG A 337 -31.10 5.41 -3.04
CA ARG A 337 -31.13 5.08 -1.60
C ARG A 337 -29.99 4.19 -1.16
N TYR A 338 -29.41 3.42 -2.07
CA TYR A 338 -28.27 2.55 -1.79
C TYR A 338 -27.16 2.89 -2.76
N PRO A 339 -26.20 3.74 -2.39
CA PRO A 339 -25.09 4.08 -3.27
C PRO A 339 -24.25 2.85 -3.60
N PHE A 340 -23.69 2.82 -4.81
CA PHE A 340 -22.66 1.86 -5.18
C PHE A 340 -21.42 2.64 -5.57
N ILE A 341 -20.29 2.27 -4.97
CA ILE A 341 -18.97 2.76 -5.32
C ILE A 341 -18.14 1.54 -5.65
N GLN A 342 -17.67 1.47 -6.89
CA GLN A 342 -16.82 0.38 -7.34
C GLN A 342 -15.44 0.51 -6.70
N GLN A 343 -14.90 -0.58 -6.18
CA GLN A 343 -13.53 -0.61 -5.68
C GLN A 343 -12.55 -0.33 -6.82
N GLN A 344 -11.45 0.33 -6.50
CA GLN A 344 -10.48 0.73 -7.51
C GLN A 344 -9.20 -0.12 -7.54
N SER A 345 -8.94 -0.85 -6.46
CA SER A 345 -7.97 -1.95 -6.35
C SER A 345 -8.67 -3.14 -5.71
N SER A 346 -8.13 -4.34 -5.89
CA SER A 346 -8.61 -5.55 -5.21
C SER A 346 -8.54 -5.46 -3.68
N SER A 347 -7.60 -4.66 -3.15
CA SER A 347 -7.41 -4.43 -1.72
C SER A 347 -8.36 -3.38 -1.11
N ASP A 348 -9.09 -2.61 -1.93
CA ASP A 348 -9.87 -1.44 -1.49
C ASP A 348 -11.31 -1.75 -1.04
N CYS A 349 -11.70 -3.03 -0.97
CA CYS A 349 -13.09 -3.43 -0.70
C CYS A 349 -13.65 -2.80 0.60
N GLY A 350 -12.88 -2.80 1.69
CA GLY A 350 -13.26 -2.17 2.97
C GLY A 350 -13.45 -0.66 2.86
N ALA A 351 -12.50 0.06 2.25
CA ALA A 351 -12.62 1.51 2.02
C ALA A 351 -13.82 1.85 1.14
N ALA A 352 -14.10 1.05 0.10
CA ALA A 352 -15.28 1.21 -0.74
C ALA A 352 -16.58 0.99 0.05
N CYS A 353 -16.61 0.02 0.97
CA CYS A 353 -17.75 -0.19 1.87
C CYS A 353 -18.02 1.04 2.77
N LEU A 354 -16.97 1.59 3.41
CA LEU A 354 -17.09 2.81 4.20
C LEU A 354 -17.51 4.01 3.36
N ALA A 355 -17.02 4.13 2.13
CA ALA A 355 -17.40 5.19 1.20
C ALA A 355 -18.89 5.11 0.86
N MET A 356 -19.40 3.90 0.60
CA MET A 356 -20.81 3.66 0.30
C MET A 356 -21.70 4.01 1.49
N ILE A 357 -21.36 3.55 2.69
CA ILE A 357 -22.14 3.86 3.90
C ILE A 357 -22.08 5.36 4.23
N SER A 358 -20.93 6.00 4.05
CA SER A 358 -20.82 7.46 4.22
C SER A 358 -21.69 8.22 3.24
N LEU A 359 -21.73 7.78 1.98
CA LEU A 359 -22.59 8.39 0.97
C LEU A 359 -24.07 8.17 1.29
N TYR A 360 -24.44 7.05 1.94
CA TYR A 360 -25.79 6.78 2.41
C TYR A 360 -26.23 7.80 3.47
N TRP A 361 -25.33 8.18 4.38
CA TRP A 361 -25.54 9.23 5.38
C TRP A 361 -25.33 10.66 4.85
N GLY A 362 -25.12 10.83 3.54
CA GLY A 362 -24.98 12.14 2.89
C GLY A 362 -23.57 12.74 2.94
N LYS A 363 -22.58 11.97 3.39
CA LYS A 363 -21.17 12.38 3.46
C LYS A 363 -20.34 11.81 2.32
N ARG A 364 -19.55 12.66 1.68
CA ARG A 364 -18.65 12.29 0.58
C ARG A 364 -17.20 12.38 1.03
N PHE A 365 -16.53 11.23 1.00
CA PHE A 365 -15.10 11.09 1.24
C PHE A 365 -14.44 10.44 0.03
N SER A 366 -13.22 10.85 -0.31
CA SER A 366 -12.41 10.17 -1.32
C SER A 366 -11.98 8.80 -0.84
N LEU A 367 -11.93 7.84 -1.78
CA LEU A 367 -11.41 6.50 -1.51
C LEU A 367 -9.97 6.54 -1.01
N ASN A 368 -9.13 7.46 -1.50
CA ASN A 368 -7.76 7.61 -1.01
C ASN A 368 -7.70 8.03 0.46
N LYS A 369 -8.56 8.96 0.91
CA LYS A 369 -8.64 9.32 2.34
C LYS A 369 -9.05 8.11 3.18
N LEU A 370 -10.08 7.39 2.77
CA LEU A 370 -10.57 6.20 3.48
C LEU A 370 -9.53 5.08 3.51
N ARG A 371 -8.80 4.88 2.41
CA ARG A 371 -7.72 3.91 2.31
C ARG A 371 -6.57 4.24 3.26
N ASN A 372 -6.19 5.51 3.34
CA ASN A 372 -5.13 5.97 4.25
C ASN A 372 -5.57 5.85 5.72
N LEU A 373 -6.81 6.20 6.05
CA LEU A 373 -7.37 6.06 7.39
C LEU A 373 -7.45 4.59 7.83
N ALA A 374 -7.93 3.70 6.96
CA ALA A 374 -8.02 2.27 7.24
C ALA A 374 -6.68 1.52 7.09
N GLN A 375 -5.59 2.24 6.81
CA GLN A 375 -4.22 1.71 6.65
C GLN A 375 -4.13 0.50 5.70
N ILE A 376 -4.88 0.55 4.60
CA ILE A 376 -5.03 -0.59 3.68
C ILE A 376 -3.70 -0.89 2.98
N ASP A 377 -3.24 -2.14 3.13
CA ASP A 377 -2.03 -2.67 2.50
C ASP A 377 -2.36 -3.49 1.23
N ARG A 378 -1.45 -4.35 0.78
CA ARG A 378 -1.67 -5.22 -0.39
C ARG A 378 -2.63 -6.38 -0.10
N MET A 379 -2.80 -6.75 1.16
CA MET A 379 -3.66 -7.85 1.62
C MET A 379 -5.08 -7.37 1.93
N GLY A 380 -5.26 -6.07 2.17
CA GLY A 380 -6.57 -5.44 2.35
C GLY A 380 -6.68 -4.66 3.65
N ALA A 381 -7.91 -4.50 4.16
CA ALA A 381 -8.19 -3.88 5.45
C ALA A 381 -8.50 -4.95 6.51
N SER A 382 -7.96 -4.82 7.73
CA SER A 382 -8.46 -5.63 8.85
C SER A 382 -9.78 -5.05 9.36
N LEU A 383 -10.60 -5.88 10.02
CA LEU A 383 -11.87 -5.40 10.59
C LEU A 383 -11.61 -4.33 11.67
N SER A 384 -10.51 -4.45 12.42
CA SER A 384 -10.10 -3.47 13.41
C SER A 384 -9.69 -2.14 12.78
N SER A 385 -8.83 -2.16 11.73
CA SER A 385 -8.41 -0.92 11.08
C SER A 385 -9.57 -0.23 10.36
N LEU A 386 -10.54 -1.00 9.89
CA LEU A 386 -11.78 -0.47 9.32
C LEU A 386 -12.68 0.17 10.39
N ALA A 387 -12.74 -0.39 11.60
CA ALA A 387 -13.44 0.21 12.73
C ALA A 387 -12.75 1.51 13.18
N ASP A 388 -11.43 1.51 13.37
CA ASP A 388 -10.64 2.69 13.74
C ASP A 388 -10.83 3.84 12.71
N ALA A 389 -10.84 3.49 11.43
CA ALA A 389 -11.11 4.44 10.35
C ALA A 389 -12.53 5.02 10.43
N ALA A 390 -13.53 4.17 10.74
CA ALA A 390 -14.90 4.61 10.89
C ALA A 390 -15.08 5.54 12.10
N GLU A 391 -14.44 5.22 13.22
CA GLU A 391 -14.40 6.07 14.42
C GLU A 391 -13.79 7.43 14.12
N THR A 392 -12.66 7.45 13.39
CA THR A 392 -12.00 8.68 12.96
C THR A 392 -12.89 9.56 12.08
N LEU A 393 -13.78 8.96 11.27
CA LEU A 393 -14.76 9.68 10.45
C LEU A 393 -15.93 10.24 11.28
N GLY A 394 -16.09 9.79 12.53
CA GLY A 394 -17.20 10.15 13.41
C GLY A 394 -18.35 9.15 13.42
N TYR A 395 -18.11 7.89 13.05
CA TYR A 395 -19.05 6.82 13.42
C TYR A 395 -18.73 6.30 14.82
N ASP A 396 -19.73 5.77 15.50
CA ASP A 396 -19.53 4.80 16.56
C ASP A 396 -19.54 3.42 15.89
N ALA A 397 -18.41 2.73 15.93
CA ALA A 397 -18.13 1.55 15.12
C ALA A 397 -17.98 0.32 16.00
N LEU A 398 -18.87 -0.66 15.85
CA LEU A 398 -18.87 -1.86 16.67
C LEU A 398 -18.56 -3.11 15.83
N PRO A 399 -17.33 -3.63 15.88
CA PRO A 399 -17.01 -4.92 15.27
C PRO A 399 -17.63 -6.05 16.10
N VAL A 400 -18.47 -6.87 15.48
CA VAL A 400 -19.21 -7.94 16.16
C VAL A 400 -19.05 -9.27 15.44
N ARG A 401 -19.11 -10.35 16.22
CA ARG A 401 -19.35 -11.70 15.72
C ARG A 401 -20.75 -12.12 16.18
N ALA A 402 -21.67 -12.25 15.24
CA ALA A 402 -23.08 -12.49 15.55
C ALA A 402 -23.71 -13.46 14.54
N SER A 403 -24.91 -13.97 14.86
CA SER A 403 -25.75 -14.65 13.88
C SER A 403 -26.60 -13.65 13.11
N LEU A 404 -27.03 -14.00 11.89
CA LEU A 404 -27.82 -13.11 11.05
C LEU A 404 -29.13 -12.69 11.74
N SER A 405 -29.76 -13.61 12.48
CA SER A 405 -30.98 -13.35 13.25
C SER A 405 -30.81 -12.24 14.30
N LYS A 406 -29.61 -12.09 14.89
CA LYS A 406 -29.32 -11.00 15.83
C LYS A 406 -29.04 -9.68 15.11
N LEU A 407 -28.39 -9.73 13.95
CA LEU A 407 -28.10 -8.54 13.12
C LEU A 407 -29.35 -7.98 12.44
N GLU A 408 -30.38 -8.80 12.21
CA GLU A 408 -31.68 -8.35 11.73
C GLU A 408 -32.37 -7.35 12.66
N LEU A 409 -32.07 -7.40 13.96
CA LEU A 409 -32.59 -6.48 14.98
C LEU A 409 -31.82 -5.16 15.03
N GLN A 410 -30.66 -5.07 14.38
CA GLN A 410 -29.79 -3.90 14.39
C GLN A 410 -30.10 -2.94 13.22
N PRO A 411 -29.78 -1.65 13.35
CA PRO A 411 -30.00 -0.70 12.27
C PRO A 411 -29.09 -1.00 11.07
N ASN A 412 -29.68 -0.90 9.88
CA ASN A 412 -28.94 -0.97 8.61
C ASN A 412 -28.52 0.46 8.17
N PRO A 413 -27.39 0.63 7.44
CA PRO A 413 -26.52 -0.39 6.87
C PRO A 413 -25.33 -0.78 7.76
N TRP A 414 -24.75 -1.96 7.50
CA TRP A 414 -23.54 -2.47 8.16
C TRP A 414 -22.63 -3.18 7.14
N ILE A 415 -21.38 -3.44 7.51
CA ILE A 415 -20.40 -4.11 6.65
C ILE A 415 -20.26 -5.57 7.08
N ALA A 416 -20.32 -6.51 6.14
CA ALA A 416 -20.13 -7.94 6.39
C ALA A 416 -18.76 -8.39 5.88
N HIS A 417 -18.07 -9.22 6.65
CA HIS A 417 -16.86 -9.89 6.19
C HIS A 417 -17.22 -11.17 5.39
N TRP A 418 -16.89 -11.15 4.11
CA TRP A 418 -17.40 -12.03 3.06
C TRP A 418 -16.30 -12.95 2.54
N GLN A 419 -16.58 -14.26 2.48
CA GLN A 419 -15.70 -15.29 1.90
C GLN A 419 -14.25 -15.31 2.43
N GLY A 420 -14.00 -14.75 3.62
CA GLY A 420 -12.70 -14.77 4.29
C GLY A 420 -11.67 -13.77 3.79
N ILE A 421 -11.90 -13.10 2.65
CA ILE A 421 -10.93 -12.19 2.01
C ILE A 421 -11.56 -10.87 1.53
N HIS A 422 -12.86 -10.67 1.73
CA HIS A 422 -13.61 -9.56 1.12
C HIS A 422 -14.56 -8.87 2.10
N TYR A 423 -15.00 -7.66 1.77
CA TYR A 423 -16.03 -6.95 2.52
C TYR A 423 -17.17 -6.52 1.60
N VAL A 424 -18.40 -6.66 2.10
CA VAL A 424 -19.62 -6.25 1.38
C VAL A 424 -20.51 -5.41 2.29
N VAL A 425 -21.26 -4.47 1.71
CA VAL A 425 -22.24 -3.67 2.47
C VAL A 425 -23.57 -4.41 2.49
N VAL A 426 -24.15 -4.58 3.67
CA VAL A 426 -25.53 -5.06 3.83
C VAL A 426 -26.45 -3.86 3.98
N TRP A 427 -27.31 -3.68 2.98
CA TRP A 427 -28.23 -2.54 2.91
C TRP A 427 -29.53 -2.77 3.65
N ARG A 428 -30.01 -4.02 3.61
CA ARG A 428 -31.27 -4.44 4.24
C ARG A 428 -31.35 -5.96 4.29
N VAL A 429 -31.83 -6.47 5.41
CA VAL A 429 -32.34 -7.84 5.54
C VAL A 429 -33.86 -7.77 5.58
N LYS A 430 -34.57 -8.53 4.73
CA LYS A 430 -36.04 -8.56 4.70
C LYS A 430 -36.54 -9.98 4.42
N GLY A 431 -37.15 -10.61 5.42
CA GLY A 431 -37.63 -11.98 5.32
C GLY A 431 -36.49 -12.92 4.91
N ASP A 432 -36.69 -13.68 3.84
CA ASP A 432 -35.71 -14.66 3.34
C ASP A 432 -34.67 -14.07 2.37
N ARG A 433 -34.61 -12.74 2.21
CA ARG A 433 -33.69 -12.08 1.27
C ARG A 433 -32.81 -11.05 1.95
N VAL A 434 -31.53 -11.08 1.60
CA VAL A 434 -30.52 -10.11 2.02
C VAL A 434 -30.11 -9.27 0.81
N LEU A 435 -30.25 -7.95 0.91
CA LEU A 435 -29.75 -7.02 -0.09
C LEU A 435 -28.32 -6.62 0.28
N ILE A 436 -27.37 -7.12 -0.49
CA ILE A 436 -25.96 -6.80 -0.36
C ILE A 436 -25.50 -5.90 -1.51
N CYS A 437 -24.38 -5.23 -1.30
CA CYS A 437 -23.64 -4.55 -2.34
C CYS A 437 -22.16 -4.89 -2.21
N ASP A 438 -21.69 -5.64 -3.19
CA ASP A 438 -20.30 -6.01 -3.35
C ASP A 438 -19.56 -4.88 -4.07
N PRO A 439 -18.49 -4.30 -3.50
CA PRO A 439 -17.65 -3.29 -4.15
C PRO A 439 -17.09 -3.70 -5.52
N ALA A 440 -16.89 -4.99 -5.77
CA ALA A 440 -16.36 -5.52 -7.02
C ALA A 440 -17.45 -5.75 -8.08
N ILE A 441 -18.61 -6.27 -7.67
CA ILE A 441 -19.67 -6.76 -8.58
C ILE A 441 -20.84 -5.78 -8.68
N GLY A 442 -21.20 -5.14 -7.56
CA GLY A 442 -22.38 -4.28 -7.44
C GLY A 442 -23.47 -4.87 -6.52
N LYS A 443 -24.70 -4.41 -6.71
CA LYS A 443 -25.84 -4.77 -5.86
C LYS A 443 -26.36 -6.16 -6.19
N ARG A 444 -26.58 -7.00 -5.16
CA ARG A 444 -27.15 -8.34 -5.30
C ARG A 444 -28.19 -8.59 -4.22
N SER A 445 -29.26 -9.29 -4.57
CA SER A 445 -30.20 -9.85 -3.61
C SER A 445 -29.94 -11.34 -3.52
N LEU A 446 -29.51 -11.80 -2.35
CA LEU A 446 -29.24 -13.21 -2.08
C LEU A 446 -30.34 -13.80 -1.20
N LEU A 447 -30.55 -15.11 -1.32
CA LEU A 447 -31.35 -15.85 -0.34
C LEU A 447 -30.59 -15.94 0.99
N ARG A 448 -31.31 -16.04 2.11
CA ARG A 448 -30.72 -16.12 3.45
C ARG A 448 -29.67 -17.24 3.59
N PRO A 449 -29.93 -18.49 3.12
CA PRO A 449 -28.95 -19.57 3.21
C PRO A 449 -27.70 -19.32 2.35
N GLU A 450 -27.88 -18.69 1.18
CA GLU A 450 -26.78 -18.34 0.28
C GLU A 450 -25.88 -17.26 0.90
N PHE A 451 -26.47 -16.29 1.61
CA PHE A 451 -25.72 -15.29 2.35
C PHE A 451 -24.94 -15.92 3.51
N GLU A 452 -25.59 -16.74 4.33
CA GLU A 452 -24.96 -17.39 5.49
C GLU A 452 -23.83 -18.35 5.09
N ALA A 453 -23.94 -19.03 3.95
CA ALA A 453 -22.88 -19.91 3.45
C ALA A 453 -21.59 -19.16 3.07
N ASN A 454 -21.70 -17.90 2.62
CA ASN A 454 -20.57 -17.09 2.17
C ASN A 454 -20.09 -16.10 3.24
N TRP A 455 -20.90 -15.82 4.25
CA TRP A 455 -20.59 -14.89 5.32
C TRP A 455 -19.81 -15.57 6.44
N THR A 456 -18.74 -14.93 6.91
CA THR A 456 -17.85 -15.50 7.93
C THR A 456 -18.38 -15.36 9.37
N GLY A 457 -19.52 -14.69 9.57
CA GLY A 457 -20.09 -14.39 10.89
C GLY A 457 -19.58 -13.09 11.53
N TYR A 458 -18.62 -12.41 10.91
CA TYR A 458 -18.12 -11.11 11.36
C TYR A 458 -18.81 -9.95 10.63
N ALA A 459 -19.18 -8.91 11.38
CA ALA A 459 -19.79 -7.69 10.86
C ALA A 459 -19.24 -6.45 11.57
N LEU A 460 -19.32 -5.30 10.91
CA LEU A 460 -19.04 -3.99 11.47
C LEU A 460 -20.33 -3.16 11.44
N LEU A 461 -20.89 -2.90 12.61
CA LEU A 461 -22.03 -2.01 12.80
C LEU A 461 -21.51 -0.57 12.85
N LEU A 462 -22.22 0.35 12.19
CA LEU A 462 -21.81 1.75 12.06
C LEU A 462 -22.98 2.65 12.45
N PHE A 463 -22.82 3.40 13.54
CA PHE A 463 -23.81 4.35 14.02
C PHE A 463 -23.29 5.78 13.77
N PRO A 464 -23.99 6.60 12.96
CA PRO A 464 -23.54 7.96 12.69
C PRO A 464 -23.65 8.83 13.96
N THR A 465 -22.59 9.57 14.29
CA THR A 465 -22.60 10.54 15.41
C THR A 465 -22.68 11.99 14.91
N LYS A 466 -22.86 12.94 15.83
CA LYS A 466 -22.78 14.38 15.51
C LYS A 466 -21.42 14.79 14.90
N HIS A 467 -20.35 14.05 15.19
CA HIS A 467 -19.02 14.31 14.63
C HIS A 467 -18.97 14.06 13.12
N LEU A 468 -19.66 13.02 12.64
CA LEU A 468 -19.79 12.75 11.20
C LEU A 468 -20.48 13.92 10.49
N ASP A 469 -21.53 14.49 11.10
CA ASP A 469 -22.26 15.63 10.55
C ASP A 469 -21.42 16.91 10.48
N ALA A 470 -20.45 17.08 11.37
CA ALA A 470 -19.49 18.20 11.33
C ALA A 470 -18.44 18.05 10.21
N GLN A 471 -18.18 16.84 9.70
CA GLN A 471 -17.21 16.63 8.63
C GLN A 471 -17.67 17.28 7.31
N GLN A 472 -16.75 17.95 6.63
CA GLN A 472 -17.04 18.58 5.33
C GLN A 472 -17.05 17.54 4.21
N ASN A 473 -17.95 17.75 3.24
CA ASN A 473 -17.97 16.93 2.02
C ASN A 473 -16.78 17.29 1.12
N GLU A 474 -16.03 16.27 0.69
CA GLU A 474 -15.04 16.45 -0.35
C GLU A 474 -15.73 16.72 -1.69
N LYS A 475 -15.41 17.88 -2.27
CA LYS A 475 -15.92 18.29 -3.59
C LYS A 475 -15.00 17.72 -4.67
N VAL A 476 -15.60 17.14 -5.71
CA VAL A 476 -14.85 16.77 -6.92
C VAL A 476 -14.54 18.05 -7.70
N SER A 477 -13.29 18.50 -7.70
CA SER A 477 -12.89 19.75 -8.35
C SER A 477 -12.50 19.52 -9.82
N LEU A 478 -13.45 19.74 -10.73
CA LEU A 478 -13.15 19.86 -12.18
C LEU A 478 -12.44 21.19 -12.52
N ARG A 479 -12.27 22.07 -11.53
CA ARG A 479 -11.64 23.39 -11.68
C ARG A 479 -10.20 23.30 -12.15
N GLU A 480 -9.46 22.29 -11.69
CA GLU A 480 -8.06 22.07 -12.09
C GLU A 480 -7.96 21.69 -13.57
N PHE A 481 -8.87 20.84 -14.07
CA PHE A 481 -8.99 20.53 -15.49
C PHE A 481 -9.34 21.79 -16.30
N TRP A 482 -10.29 22.60 -15.84
CA TRP A 482 -10.65 23.84 -16.53
C TRP A 482 -9.47 24.82 -16.67
N HIS A 483 -8.65 24.95 -15.61
CA HIS A 483 -7.44 25.79 -15.67
C HIS A 483 -6.43 25.28 -16.72
N ALA A 484 -6.28 23.97 -16.88
CA ALA A 484 -5.39 23.39 -17.90
C ALA A 484 -5.87 23.72 -19.34
N PHE A 485 -7.18 23.70 -19.57
CA PHE A 485 -7.78 24.07 -20.87
C PHE A 485 -7.60 25.57 -21.16
N TRP A 486 -7.79 26.44 -20.15
CA TRP A 486 -7.69 27.88 -20.33
C TRP A 486 -6.30 28.33 -20.79
N HIS A 487 -5.24 27.62 -20.38
CA HIS A 487 -3.88 27.91 -20.83
C HIS A 487 -3.71 27.78 -22.36
N HIS A 488 -4.56 26.99 -23.02
CA HIS A 488 -4.50 26.70 -24.46
C HIS A 488 -5.64 27.37 -25.25
N ARG A 489 -6.12 28.53 -24.76
CA ARG A 489 -7.28 29.24 -25.33
C ARG A 489 -7.14 29.63 -26.81
N GLU A 490 -5.93 29.92 -27.29
CA GLU A 490 -5.71 30.29 -28.70
C GLU A 490 -6.01 29.13 -29.62
N LEU A 491 -5.55 27.94 -29.25
CA LEU A 491 -5.77 26.72 -30.03
C LEU A 491 -7.24 26.27 -29.96
N LEU A 492 -7.89 26.43 -28.80
CA LEU A 492 -9.34 26.25 -28.69
C LEU A 492 -10.10 27.24 -29.58
N GLY A 493 -9.66 28.50 -29.66
CA GLY A 493 -10.22 29.50 -30.56
C GLY A 493 -10.13 29.10 -32.03
N GLN A 494 -8.99 28.55 -32.47
CA GLN A 494 -8.82 28.02 -33.83
C GLN A 494 -9.75 26.83 -34.12
N ILE A 495 -9.91 25.90 -33.17
CA ILE A 495 -10.84 24.76 -33.30
C ILE A 495 -12.29 25.24 -33.41
N VAL A 496 -12.69 26.20 -32.56
CA VAL A 496 -14.03 26.80 -32.60
C VAL A 496 -14.25 27.49 -33.94
N LEU A 497 -13.29 28.28 -34.41
CA LEU A 497 -13.37 28.97 -35.70
C LEU A 497 -13.52 27.97 -36.86
N ALA A 498 -12.66 26.94 -36.93
CA ALA A 498 -12.76 25.91 -37.95
C ALA A 498 -14.12 25.17 -37.90
N SER A 499 -14.66 24.95 -36.70
CA SER A 499 -15.97 24.34 -36.51
C SER A 499 -17.10 25.23 -37.01
N VAL A 500 -17.08 26.52 -36.69
CA VAL A 500 -18.06 27.50 -37.19
C VAL A 500 -17.99 27.59 -38.71
N LEU A 501 -16.79 27.65 -39.29
CA LEU A 501 -16.62 27.65 -40.76
C LEU A 501 -17.22 26.39 -41.38
N LEU A 502 -16.99 25.21 -40.79
CA LEU A 502 -17.63 23.97 -41.26
C LEU A 502 -19.15 24.02 -41.18
N THR A 503 -19.73 24.63 -40.15
CA THR A 503 -21.18 24.79 -40.03
C THR A 503 -21.72 25.70 -41.13
N VAL A 504 -21.12 26.88 -41.30
CA VAL A 504 -21.56 27.88 -42.29
C VAL A 504 -21.43 27.31 -43.70
N PHE A 505 -20.29 26.73 -44.07
CA PHE A 505 -20.12 26.12 -45.39
C PHE A 505 -20.86 24.79 -45.54
N GLY A 506 -21.19 24.11 -44.44
CA GLY A 506 -22.05 22.93 -44.44
C GLY A 506 -23.45 23.21 -45.00
N LEU A 507 -23.95 24.45 -44.82
CA LEU A 507 -25.21 24.93 -45.39
C LEU A 507 -25.12 25.24 -46.89
N ALA A 508 -23.92 25.39 -47.46
CA ALA A 508 -23.77 25.70 -48.88
C ALA A 508 -24.35 24.57 -49.74
N ALA A 509 -24.16 23.31 -49.36
CA ALA A 509 -24.67 22.16 -50.11
C ALA A 509 -26.22 22.19 -50.29
N PRO A 510 -27.04 22.22 -49.22
CA PRO A 510 -28.50 22.27 -49.39
C PRO A 510 -28.98 23.54 -50.11
N LEU A 511 -28.34 24.69 -49.90
CA LEU A 511 -28.69 25.94 -50.58
C LEU A 511 -28.37 25.88 -52.09
N ILE A 512 -27.20 25.36 -52.46
CA ILE A 512 -26.82 25.16 -53.86
C ILE A 512 -27.78 24.17 -54.52
N THR A 513 -28.11 23.06 -53.85
CA THR A 513 -29.10 22.10 -54.36
C THR A 513 -30.46 22.76 -54.58
N GLN A 514 -30.92 23.59 -53.64
CA GLN A 514 -32.15 24.36 -53.79
C GLN A 514 -32.11 25.25 -55.05
N VAL A 515 -31.06 26.05 -55.22
CA VAL A 515 -30.92 26.95 -56.38
C VAL A 515 -30.83 26.17 -57.70
N VAL A 516 -30.11 25.04 -57.71
CA VAL A 516 -29.99 24.19 -58.91
C VAL A 516 -31.35 23.60 -59.29
N LEU A 517 -32.13 23.09 -58.34
CA LEU A 517 -33.44 22.51 -58.58
C LEU A 517 -34.48 23.57 -58.97
N ASP A 518 -34.52 24.69 -58.25
CA ASP A 518 -35.60 25.69 -58.38
C ASP A 518 -35.35 26.70 -59.49
N GLN A 519 -34.08 27.00 -59.80
CA GLN A 519 -33.72 28.05 -60.77
C GLN A 519 -32.97 27.47 -61.98
N VAL A 520 -31.97 26.62 -61.79
CA VAL A 520 -31.12 26.21 -62.92
C VAL A 520 -31.80 25.18 -63.84
N LEU A 521 -32.46 24.18 -63.25
CA LEU A 521 -33.16 23.12 -63.98
C LEU A 521 -34.34 23.63 -64.83
N PRO A 522 -35.23 24.52 -64.33
CA PRO A 522 -36.34 25.05 -65.12
C PRO A 522 -35.89 25.88 -66.33
N TYR A 523 -34.83 26.70 -66.19
CA TYR A 523 -34.32 27.55 -67.28
C TYR A 523 -33.35 26.83 -68.23
N LYS A 524 -33.00 25.55 -67.98
CA LYS A 524 -32.14 24.68 -68.83
C LYS A 524 -30.80 25.32 -69.27
N SER A 525 -30.22 26.22 -68.48
CA SER A 525 -28.92 26.84 -68.78
C SER A 525 -27.76 25.90 -68.41
N SER A 526 -27.08 25.34 -69.43
CA SER A 526 -25.92 24.48 -69.24
C SER A 526 -24.71 25.20 -68.62
N LEU A 527 -24.53 26.49 -68.93
CA LEU A 527 -23.47 27.31 -68.35
C LEU A 527 -23.67 27.51 -66.85
N THR A 528 -24.88 27.88 -66.43
CA THR A 528 -25.23 28.08 -65.02
C THR A 528 -25.11 26.77 -64.24
N LEU A 529 -25.54 25.66 -64.83
CA LEU A 529 -25.38 24.33 -64.24
C LEU A 529 -23.92 23.96 -64.00
N ASN A 530 -23.05 24.17 -65.00
CA ASN A 530 -21.62 23.89 -64.85
C ASN A 530 -20.96 24.75 -63.77
N ILE A 531 -21.32 26.04 -63.68
CA ILE A 531 -20.80 26.93 -62.62
C ILE A 531 -21.17 26.41 -61.22
N PHE A 532 -22.42 26.03 -61.00
CA PHE A 532 -22.85 25.46 -59.71
C PHE A 532 -22.23 24.08 -59.45
N ALA A 533 -22.02 23.26 -60.49
CA ALA A 533 -21.34 21.97 -60.35
C ALA A 533 -19.88 22.14 -59.91
N PHE A 534 -19.12 23.06 -60.54
CA PHE A 534 -17.76 23.40 -60.11
C PHE A 534 -17.74 24.04 -58.72
N GLY A 535 -18.71 24.91 -58.42
CA GLY A 535 -18.88 25.48 -57.09
C GLY A 535 -19.12 24.40 -56.02
N PHE A 536 -19.99 23.43 -56.28
CA PHE A 536 -20.27 22.33 -55.37
C PHE A 536 -19.02 21.46 -55.14
N LEU A 537 -18.26 21.16 -56.19
CA LEU A 537 -17.01 20.40 -56.11
C LEU A 537 -15.95 21.18 -55.29
N PHE A 538 -15.80 22.48 -55.55
CA PHE A 538 -14.90 23.36 -54.82
C PHE A 538 -15.27 23.44 -53.33
N PHE A 539 -16.55 23.68 -53.00
CA PHE A 539 -17.02 23.70 -51.62
C PHE A 539 -16.87 22.33 -50.93
N GLY A 540 -17.05 21.23 -51.67
CA GLY A 540 -16.81 19.88 -51.18
C GLY A 540 -15.34 19.67 -50.78
N ILE A 541 -14.40 20.03 -51.67
CA ILE A 541 -12.96 19.95 -51.39
C ILE A 541 -12.59 20.86 -50.21
N TRP A 542 -13.05 22.11 -50.22
CA TRP A 542 -12.83 23.05 -49.13
C TRP A 542 -13.31 22.50 -47.78
N ARG A 543 -14.52 21.93 -47.75
CA ARG A 543 -15.08 21.31 -46.54
C ARG A 543 -14.21 20.18 -46.02
N ILE A 544 -13.70 19.31 -46.90
CA ILE A 544 -12.78 18.23 -46.52
C ILE A 544 -11.48 18.80 -45.92
N ILE A 545 -10.92 19.86 -46.52
CA ILE A 545 -9.71 20.53 -46.03
C ILE A 545 -9.96 21.12 -44.63
N VAL A 546 -11.02 21.91 -44.44
CA VAL A 546 -11.32 22.52 -43.13
C VAL A 546 -11.61 21.43 -42.08
N GLN A 547 -12.26 20.33 -42.48
CA GLN A 547 -12.49 19.18 -41.60
C GLN A 547 -11.18 18.51 -41.18
N ALA A 548 -10.25 18.33 -42.12
CA ALA A 548 -8.92 17.80 -41.84
C ALA A 548 -8.12 18.72 -40.92
N VAL A 549 -8.14 20.03 -41.16
CA VAL A 549 -7.50 21.04 -40.29
C VAL A 549 -8.10 21.00 -38.88
N ARG A 550 -9.43 20.99 -38.75
CA ARG A 550 -10.10 20.87 -37.44
C ARG A 550 -9.68 19.61 -36.71
N GLN A 551 -9.66 18.47 -37.41
CA GLN A 551 -9.29 17.18 -36.82
C GLN A 551 -7.83 17.17 -36.38
N TYR A 552 -6.92 17.70 -37.20
CA TYR A 552 -5.51 17.88 -36.86
C TYR A 552 -5.33 18.75 -35.62
N LEU A 553 -6.03 19.89 -35.52
CA LEU A 553 -5.96 20.77 -34.36
C LEU A 553 -6.47 20.08 -33.08
N LEU A 554 -7.55 19.30 -33.16
CA LEU A 554 -8.06 18.50 -32.04
C LEU A 554 -7.06 17.43 -31.59
N ASP A 555 -6.43 16.73 -32.54
CA ASP A 555 -5.43 15.71 -32.24
C ASP A 555 -4.14 16.32 -31.67
N TYR A 556 -3.71 17.47 -32.20
CA TYR A 556 -2.59 18.23 -31.67
C TYR A 556 -2.86 18.73 -30.23
N PHE A 557 -4.04 19.28 -29.98
CA PHE A 557 -4.49 19.67 -28.64
C PHE A 557 -4.43 18.49 -27.67
N SER A 558 -5.01 17.36 -28.09
CA SER A 558 -5.09 16.16 -27.27
C SER A 558 -3.69 15.62 -26.92
N ASN A 559 -2.79 15.53 -27.90
CA ASN A 559 -1.42 15.06 -27.66
C ASN A 559 -0.64 15.98 -26.71
N ARG A 560 -0.80 17.30 -26.84
CA ARG A 560 -0.11 18.27 -25.96
C ARG A 560 -0.61 18.19 -24.51
N MET A 561 -1.92 18.02 -24.35
CA MET A 561 -2.51 17.72 -23.05
C MET A 561 -2.01 16.38 -22.51
N ASP A 562 -1.93 15.34 -23.35
CA ASP A 562 -1.48 13.99 -22.93
C ASP A 562 -0.08 14.07 -22.34
N LEU A 563 0.85 14.77 -23.01
CA LEU A 563 2.23 14.93 -22.52
C LEU A 563 2.31 15.71 -21.21
N THR A 564 1.54 16.78 -21.06
CA THR A 564 1.60 17.64 -19.88
C THR A 564 1.00 16.95 -18.65
N LEU A 565 -0.16 16.31 -18.81
CA LEU A 565 -0.86 15.64 -17.71
C LEU A 565 -0.20 14.32 -17.34
N LEU A 566 0.23 13.52 -18.32
CA LEU A 566 0.95 12.26 -18.06
C LEU A 566 2.30 12.52 -17.40
N GLY A 567 3.08 13.49 -17.92
CA GLY A 567 4.36 13.88 -17.33
C GLY A 567 4.20 14.40 -15.90
N GLY A 568 3.19 15.24 -15.67
CA GLY A 568 2.85 15.73 -14.33
C GLY A 568 2.43 14.60 -13.37
N PHE A 569 1.59 13.67 -13.83
CA PHE A 569 1.15 12.52 -13.05
C PHE A 569 2.33 11.60 -12.68
N ILE A 570 3.19 11.24 -13.64
CA ILE A 570 4.36 10.39 -13.41
C ILE A 570 5.30 11.09 -12.42
N SER A 571 5.65 12.35 -12.66
CA SER A 571 6.53 13.14 -11.78
C SER A 571 5.99 13.21 -10.35
N ARG A 572 4.69 13.50 -10.19
CA ARG A 572 4.07 13.55 -8.86
C ARG A 572 3.98 12.17 -8.22
N THR A 573 3.69 11.12 -8.97
CA THR A 573 3.65 9.74 -8.47
C THR A 573 5.02 9.33 -7.93
N LEU A 574 6.09 9.57 -8.69
CA LEU A 574 7.47 9.23 -8.29
C LEU A 574 7.97 10.01 -7.06
N ARG A 575 7.36 11.16 -6.73
CA ARG A 575 7.66 11.95 -5.53
C ARG A 575 6.89 11.48 -4.29
N LEU A 576 6.01 10.50 -4.40
CA LEU A 576 5.24 9.99 -3.25
C LEU A 576 6.15 9.19 -2.30
N PRO A 577 5.84 9.18 -1.00
CA PRO A 577 6.63 8.43 -0.01
C PRO A 577 6.60 6.92 -0.30
N LEU A 578 7.67 6.21 0.07
CA LEU A 578 7.83 4.78 -0.21
C LEU A 578 6.66 3.92 0.29
N GLN A 579 6.02 4.33 1.39
CA GLN A 579 4.82 3.67 1.94
C GLN A 579 3.65 3.60 0.95
N PHE A 580 3.51 4.60 0.06
CA PHE A 580 2.51 4.59 -1.01
C PHE A 580 2.71 3.41 -1.98
N PHE A 581 3.97 3.12 -2.32
CA PHE A 581 4.36 2.04 -3.23
C PHE A 581 4.36 0.66 -2.55
N ALA A 582 4.73 0.62 -1.27
CA ALA A 582 4.70 -0.61 -0.49
C ALA A 582 3.26 -1.16 -0.33
N SER A 583 2.29 -0.26 -0.15
CA SER A 583 0.88 -0.63 0.05
C SER A 583 0.11 -0.98 -1.23
N ARG A 584 0.61 -0.62 -2.42
CA ARG A 584 -0.09 -0.82 -3.71
C ARG A 584 0.59 -1.82 -4.61
N GLN A 585 -0.18 -2.50 -5.46
CA GLN A 585 0.38 -3.34 -6.52
C GLN A 585 0.87 -2.45 -7.68
N PRO A 586 2.00 -2.78 -8.33
CA PRO A 586 2.47 -2.03 -9.50
C PRO A 586 1.43 -1.93 -10.61
N GLY A 587 0.65 -3.01 -10.82
CA GLY A 587 -0.45 -3.04 -11.78
C GLY A 587 -1.50 -1.97 -11.51
N ASP A 588 -1.90 -1.77 -10.26
CA ASP A 588 -2.90 -0.76 -9.87
C ASP A 588 -2.47 0.65 -10.31
N ILE A 589 -1.19 0.99 -10.14
CA ILE A 589 -0.64 2.30 -10.51
C ILE A 589 -0.69 2.49 -12.03
N ILE A 590 -0.32 1.45 -12.79
CA ILE A 590 -0.37 1.46 -14.26
C ILE A 590 -1.83 1.61 -14.75
N THR A 591 -2.77 0.89 -14.14
CA THR A 591 -4.19 1.01 -14.46
C THR A 591 -4.68 2.43 -14.24
N ARG A 592 -4.25 3.12 -13.15
CA ARG A 592 -4.62 4.53 -12.93
C ARG A 592 -4.11 5.47 -14.01
N ILE A 593 -2.89 5.24 -14.50
CA ILE A 593 -2.33 6.02 -15.60
C ILE A 593 -3.22 5.88 -16.84
N GLN A 594 -3.62 4.65 -17.18
CA GLN A 594 -4.47 4.37 -18.33
C GLN A 594 -5.88 4.94 -18.16
N GLU A 595 -6.48 4.80 -16.98
CA GLU A 595 -7.80 5.36 -16.64
C GLU A 595 -7.78 6.88 -16.76
N ASN A 596 -6.76 7.54 -16.22
CA ASN A 596 -6.62 8.99 -16.29
C ASN A 596 -6.49 9.46 -17.75
N ARG A 597 -5.65 8.78 -18.54
CA ARG A 597 -5.53 9.07 -19.98
C ARG A 597 -6.87 8.93 -20.72
N LYS A 598 -7.67 7.91 -20.38
CA LYS A 598 -9.01 7.72 -20.98
C LYS A 598 -9.97 8.87 -20.60
N ILE A 599 -9.99 9.27 -19.33
CA ILE A 599 -10.79 10.41 -18.85
C ILE A 599 -10.36 11.68 -19.59
N GLN A 600 -9.06 11.90 -19.67
CA GLN A 600 -8.49 13.04 -20.37
C GLN A 600 -8.90 13.09 -21.85
N LEU A 601 -8.69 12.00 -22.60
CA LEU A 601 -9.07 11.91 -24.01
C LEU A 601 -10.56 12.17 -24.23
N PHE A 602 -11.39 11.73 -23.28
CA PHE A 602 -12.81 12.06 -23.29
C PHE A 602 -13.04 13.58 -23.17
N PHE A 603 -12.38 14.27 -22.24
CA PHE A 603 -12.54 15.72 -22.07
C PHE A 603 -11.91 16.55 -23.21
N THR A 604 -10.73 16.18 -23.70
CA THR A 604 -9.96 16.96 -24.68
C THR A 604 -10.46 16.78 -26.11
N LYS A 605 -10.93 15.57 -26.46
CA LYS A 605 -11.38 15.24 -27.82
C LYS A 605 -12.88 15.05 -27.90
N GLN A 606 -13.43 14.06 -27.19
CA GLN A 606 -14.83 13.67 -27.36
C GLN A 606 -15.81 14.74 -26.89
N ALA A 607 -15.63 15.27 -25.68
CA ALA A 607 -16.53 16.26 -25.08
C ALA A 607 -16.49 17.57 -25.85
N LEU A 608 -15.30 18.03 -26.25
CA LEU A 608 -15.13 19.24 -27.06
C LEU A 608 -15.82 19.10 -28.42
N SER A 609 -15.54 18.03 -29.17
CA SER A 609 -16.21 17.78 -30.46
C SER A 609 -17.72 17.68 -30.29
N THR A 610 -18.19 16.90 -29.31
CA THR A 610 -19.64 16.71 -29.07
C THR A 610 -20.33 18.01 -28.73
N THR A 611 -19.68 18.88 -27.94
CA THR A 611 -20.24 20.20 -27.59
C THR A 611 -20.34 21.09 -28.83
N LEU A 612 -19.29 21.12 -29.65
CA LEU A 612 -19.28 21.89 -30.89
C LEU A 612 -20.34 21.37 -31.87
N ASP A 613 -20.44 20.06 -32.03
CA ASP A 613 -21.44 19.41 -32.88
C ASP A 613 -22.88 19.66 -32.36
N ALA A 614 -23.09 19.68 -31.04
CA ALA A 614 -24.38 20.02 -30.44
C ALA A 614 -24.83 21.45 -30.77
N VAL A 615 -23.89 22.42 -30.77
CA VAL A 615 -24.17 23.79 -31.24
C VAL A 615 -24.56 23.77 -32.72
N MET A 616 -23.90 22.97 -33.56
CA MET A 616 -24.28 22.85 -34.98
C MET A 616 -25.69 22.30 -35.17
N VAL A 617 -26.06 21.27 -34.39
CA VAL A 617 -27.40 20.68 -34.42
C VAL A 617 -28.47 21.73 -34.10
N ILE A 618 -28.23 22.62 -33.12
CA ILE A 618 -29.16 23.71 -32.77
C ILE A 618 -29.31 24.68 -33.95
N VAL A 619 -28.21 25.06 -34.61
CA VAL A 619 -28.24 25.95 -35.78
C VAL A 619 -29.03 25.32 -36.93
N TYR A 620 -28.80 24.04 -37.24
CA TYR A 620 -29.54 23.33 -38.29
C TYR A 620 -31.02 23.17 -37.96
N LEU A 621 -31.37 22.81 -36.72
CA LEU A 621 -32.77 22.75 -36.28
C LEU A 621 -33.46 24.11 -36.38
N GLY A 622 -32.77 25.19 -35.99
CA GLY A 622 -33.29 26.56 -36.11
C GLY A 622 -33.55 26.95 -37.56
N LEU A 623 -32.62 26.64 -38.47
CA LEU A 623 -32.78 26.90 -39.90
C LEU A 623 -33.91 26.07 -40.52
N MET A 624 -34.01 24.78 -40.18
CA MET A 624 -35.12 23.92 -40.65
C MET A 624 -36.46 24.44 -40.15
N ALA A 625 -36.56 24.88 -38.89
CA ALA A 625 -37.76 25.46 -38.33
C ALA A 625 -38.16 26.77 -39.04
N TYR A 626 -37.16 27.58 -39.42
CA TYR A 626 -37.36 28.79 -40.23
C TYR A 626 -37.92 28.46 -41.63
N TYR A 627 -37.42 27.41 -42.30
CA TYR A 627 -37.96 26.98 -43.59
C TYR A 627 -39.37 26.39 -43.48
N ASN A 628 -39.58 25.43 -42.58
CA ASN A 628 -40.89 24.83 -42.34
C ASN A 628 -40.94 24.12 -40.98
N LEU A 629 -41.73 24.68 -40.06
CA LEU A 629 -41.90 24.12 -38.73
C LEU A 629 -42.54 22.71 -38.73
N ARG A 630 -43.49 22.44 -39.65
CA ARG A 630 -44.19 21.13 -39.71
C ARG A 630 -43.23 20.01 -40.12
N LEU A 631 -42.40 20.22 -41.14
CA LEU A 631 -41.39 19.24 -41.55
C LEU A 631 -40.35 19.02 -40.46
N THR A 632 -39.96 20.07 -39.75
CA THR A 632 -39.03 19.97 -38.61
C THR A 632 -39.59 19.10 -37.49
N LEU A 633 -40.89 19.24 -37.16
CA LEU A 633 -41.55 18.39 -36.18
C LEU A 633 -41.57 16.91 -36.60
N ILE A 634 -41.76 16.62 -37.89
CA ILE A 634 -41.69 15.24 -38.42
C ILE A 634 -40.28 14.66 -38.22
N VAL A 635 -39.22 15.42 -38.53
CA VAL A 635 -37.83 14.98 -38.30
C VAL A 635 -37.56 14.76 -36.81
N LEU A 636 -38.03 15.66 -35.94
CA LEU A 636 -37.88 15.49 -34.48
C LEU A 636 -38.58 14.22 -33.98
N LEU A 637 -39.77 13.93 -34.52
CA LEU A 637 -40.51 12.69 -34.24
C LEU A 637 -39.77 11.44 -34.74
N LEU A 638 -39.08 11.49 -35.89
CA LEU A 638 -38.24 10.40 -36.40
C LEU A 638 -36.97 10.16 -35.57
N ILE A 639 -36.41 11.19 -34.93
CA ILE A 639 -35.25 11.06 -34.03
C ILE A 639 -35.66 10.36 -32.71
N LEU A 640 -36.90 10.55 -32.26
CA LEU A 640 -37.38 10.03 -30.98
C LEU A 640 -37.23 8.50 -30.83
N PRO A 641 -37.60 7.64 -31.82
CA PRO A 641 -37.31 6.21 -31.80
C PRO A 641 -35.83 5.88 -31.60
N ILE A 642 -34.93 6.60 -32.27
CA ILE A 642 -33.48 6.36 -32.16
C ILE A 642 -33.01 6.65 -30.72
N VAL A 643 -33.49 7.76 -30.13
CA VAL A 643 -33.20 8.11 -28.73
C VAL A 643 -33.76 7.07 -27.76
N ILE A 644 -34.98 6.58 -27.99
CA ILE A 644 -35.61 5.53 -27.17
C ILE A 644 -34.81 4.23 -27.24
N VAL A 645 -34.46 3.75 -28.44
CA VAL A 645 -33.65 2.55 -28.63
C VAL A 645 -32.27 2.71 -27.97
N THR A 646 -31.62 3.86 -28.16
CA THR A 646 -30.31 4.13 -27.53
C THR A 646 -30.43 4.14 -26.00
N ALA A 647 -31.45 4.78 -25.44
CA ALA A 647 -31.66 4.85 -24.00
C ALA A 647 -32.03 3.49 -23.39
N ALA A 648 -32.82 2.68 -24.10
CA ALA A 648 -33.21 1.33 -23.68
C ALA A 648 -32.04 0.34 -23.73
N THR A 649 -31.17 0.44 -24.74
CA THR A 649 -30.02 -0.46 -24.93
C THR A 649 -28.79 -0.05 -24.10
N SER A 650 -28.64 1.24 -23.77
CA SER A 650 -27.53 1.75 -22.95
C SER A 650 -27.31 1.00 -21.62
N PRO A 651 -28.33 0.72 -20.78
CA PRO A 651 -28.12 -0.05 -19.54
C PRO A 651 -27.60 -1.47 -19.82
N LEU A 652 -28.16 -2.17 -20.81
CA LEU A 652 -27.73 -3.53 -21.18
C LEU A 652 -26.27 -3.55 -21.64
N LEU A 653 -25.87 -2.62 -22.50
CA LEU A 653 -24.47 -2.49 -22.96
C LEU A 653 -23.51 -2.16 -21.82
N LYS A 654 -23.93 -1.33 -20.87
CA LYS A 654 -23.12 -1.00 -19.69
C LYS A 654 -22.90 -2.20 -18.80
N ASP A 655 -23.92 -3.01 -18.57
CA ASP A 655 -23.82 -4.21 -17.74
C ASP A 655 -22.96 -5.29 -18.44
N ALA A 656 -23.15 -5.50 -19.75
CA ALA A 656 -22.29 -6.38 -20.54
C ALA A 656 -20.82 -5.91 -20.58
N SER A 657 -20.60 -4.60 -20.72
CA SER A 657 -19.24 -4.02 -20.68
C SER A 657 -18.59 -4.19 -19.31
N ARG A 658 -19.36 -4.06 -18.21
CA ARG A 658 -18.85 -4.33 -16.85
C ARG A 658 -18.43 -5.77 -16.69
N GLU A 659 -19.26 -6.71 -17.15
CA GLU A 659 -18.94 -8.14 -17.10
C GLU A 659 -17.68 -8.47 -17.91
N LEU A 660 -17.56 -7.92 -19.13
CA LEU A 660 -16.36 -8.07 -19.95
C LEU A 660 -15.12 -7.49 -19.27
N ASN A 661 -15.19 -6.27 -18.75
CA ASN A 661 -14.07 -5.65 -18.05
C ASN A 661 -13.64 -6.47 -16.82
N GLN A 662 -14.61 -7.03 -16.08
CA GLN A 662 -14.32 -7.89 -14.93
C GLN A 662 -13.64 -9.20 -15.36
N LYS A 663 -14.15 -9.86 -16.42
CA LYS A 663 -13.52 -11.08 -16.97
C LYS A 663 -12.11 -10.79 -17.50
N SER A 664 -11.91 -9.67 -18.18
CA SER A 664 -10.59 -9.25 -18.65
C SER A 664 -9.64 -8.96 -17.48
N ALA A 665 -10.10 -8.30 -16.42
CA ALA A 665 -9.27 -8.05 -15.23
C ALA A 665 -8.80 -9.36 -14.58
N VAL A 666 -9.69 -10.36 -14.48
CA VAL A 666 -9.32 -11.70 -14.00
C VAL A 666 -8.30 -12.36 -14.94
N GLN A 667 -8.52 -12.32 -16.26
CA GLN A 667 -7.57 -12.87 -17.24
C GLN A 667 -6.18 -12.24 -17.14
N TYR A 668 -6.10 -10.90 -17.03
CA TYR A 668 -4.81 -10.21 -16.86
C TYR A 668 -4.14 -10.59 -15.53
N SER A 669 -4.90 -10.71 -14.45
CA SER A 669 -4.37 -11.16 -13.16
C SER A 669 -3.83 -12.59 -13.23
N THR A 670 -4.56 -13.52 -13.85
CA THR A 670 -4.11 -14.91 -14.02
C THR A 670 -2.89 -14.99 -14.94
N MET A 671 -2.84 -14.21 -16.01
CA MET A 671 -1.66 -14.15 -16.88
C MET A 671 -0.44 -13.61 -16.13
N LEU A 672 -0.62 -12.56 -15.31
CA LEU A 672 0.43 -12.02 -14.46
C LEU A 672 0.90 -13.07 -13.45
N GLU A 673 -0.03 -13.76 -12.79
CA GLU A 673 0.25 -14.85 -11.84
C GLU A 673 1.06 -15.97 -12.50
N ILE A 674 0.65 -16.45 -13.67
CA ILE A 674 1.38 -17.45 -14.47
C ILE A 674 2.81 -16.97 -14.75
N VAL A 675 2.98 -15.74 -15.24
CA VAL A 675 4.30 -15.18 -15.58
C VAL A 675 5.18 -15.03 -14.33
N THR A 676 4.62 -14.53 -13.22
CA THR A 676 5.36 -14.40 -11.95
C THR A 676 5.63 -15.76 -11.30
N GLY A 677 4.80 -16.76 -11.57
CA GLY A 677 4.91 -18.12 -11.08
C GLY A 677 5.81 -19.02 -11.92
N VAL A 678 6.38 -18.56 -13.03
CA VAL A 678 7.32 -19.35 -13.85
C VAL A 678 8.54 -19.79 -13.04
N THR A 679 8.92 -19.03 -12.01
CA THR A 679 10.08 -19.33 -11.16
C THR A 679 9.77 -20.19 -9.92
N THR A 680 8.50 -20.40 -9.58
CA THR A 680 8.04 -21.24 -8.47
C THR A 680 7.71 -22.64 -8.96
#